data_AF-A0A813BN35-F1
#
_entry.id   AF-A0A813BN35-F1
#
_cell.length_a   1.000
_cell.length_b   1.000
_cell.length_c   1.000
_cell.angle_alpha   90.00
_cell.angle_beta   90.00
_cell.angle_gamma   90.00
#
_symmetry.space_group_name_H-M   'P 1'
#
loop_
_entity.id
_entity.type
_entity.pdbx_description
1 polymer ?
#
loop_
_entity_poly.entity_id
_entity_poly.type
_entity_poly.pdbx_seq_one_letter_code
_entity_poly.pdbx_strand_id
1 'polypeptide(L)'
;ERVTLRCAPPQPWHSDVDFDDGDRAEIIQAFVALQDISETHGPTQAKPDPDELKRESLTLEAGALALMAGHAYHRGAGNMSAVPRRLLHFAFMAPGPPPVGFTYHLVNELVQSPVTLDQFPLDLGWRGFKGSRYTTSIPRGSNNTMCSVPWWDDKAGCASHAGKDDGVLEALANWAGDAPRKWFLIAGAMDPPTGSGATSRVRNSGDCGQRSGKFLEGIELDFRHMTRAVGRDLYNRVHDMRLKLHEAKSRICDFFDECKKRECIPMLYYTGHGAEGSGNWCFQDGCLSFSDVCELLPVGTEHLWILADCCFSGHWANQARNMCDKKVEVVAAVPYFMTALDTEHGGEFTMYITGNKRANDLKRPVVCSTRSVKDFPLPPLIRSYSYTQRIKGETSFGNRFVMAQHFHEDCCSMFFARIPGYDAGTGSAKWCIMSTYSSLRTWLEEDCWSKGLNVMHISCSGHRFGAYASQGFGSRQQIFAGTFEHIKSCFENNKWNDGWSITSLCPGIEHDWVAVVTQCQGDYLYGDSKGSQSLRKASSWVELRAQIGEEWKERRNITNLAVANDTWILAAQASPRSQKYRRGPKDGSFPNVRQHFWDKGFDVTLLLKDPSDTRWLLFGTGGLKAVNRGYCTQVAQI
;
A
#
# COMPACT_ATOMS: atom_id res chain seq x y z
N GLU A 1 26.22 27.19 27.56
CA GLU A 1 26.36 27.35 29.03
C GLU A 1 27.27 26.26 29.62
N ARG A 2 27.80 26.41 30.84
CA ARG A 2 28.63 25.36 31.49
C ARG A 2 27.75 24.41 32.30
N VAL A 3 27.93 23.10 32.14
CA VAL A 3 27.16 22.07 32.86
C VAL A 3 28.09 21.33 33.84
N THR A 4 27.69 21.27 35.12
CA THR A 4 28.45 20.55 36.17
C THR A 4 27.72 19.25 36.53
N LEU A 5 28.37 18.11 36.32
CA LEU A 5 27.90 16.78 36.69
C LEU A 5 28.41 16.44 38.09
N ARG A 6 27.53 15.96 38.99
CA ARG A 6 27.94 15.37 40.27
C ARG A 6 27.92 13.85 40.17
N CYS A 7 29.02 13.20 40.53
CA CYS A 7 29.11 11.75 40.58
C CYS A 7 28.25 11.26 41.76
N ALA A 8 27.35 10.29 41.51
CA ALA A 8 26.61 9.67 42.59
C ALA A 8 27.54 8.78 43.45
N PRO A 9 27.22 8.59 44.74
CA PRO A 9 27.99 7.70 45.59
C PRO A 9 27.98 6.26 45.04
N PRO A 10 29.05 5.47 45.28
CA PRO A 10 29.13 4.09 44.83
C PRO A 10 27.94 3.28 45.36
N GLN A 11 27.22 2.59 44.47
CA GLN A 11 26.18 1.66 44.91
C GLN A 11 26.79 0.31 45.32
N PRO A 12 26.28 -0.34 46.38
CA PRO A 12 26.69 -1.68 46.74
C PRO A 12 26.24 -2.70 45.68
N TRP A 13 27.04 -3.76 45.52
CA TRP A 13 26.79 -4.82 44.55
C TRP A 13 25.51 -5.62 44.86
N HIS A 14 24.81 -6.07 43.82
CA HIS A 14 23.65 -6.95 43.95
C HIS A 14 24.10 -8.37 44.37
N SER A 15 23.29 -9.05 45.18
CA SER A 15 23.60 -10.35 45.80
C SER A 15 23.73 -11.54 44.84
N ASP A 16 23.44 -11.34 43.55
CA ASP A 16 23.24 -12.44 42.60
C ASP A 16 24.45 -12.61 41.66
N VAL A 17 25.61 -12.06 42.06
CA VAL A 17 26.86 -12.15 41.32
C VAL A 17 27.80 -13.07 42.09
N ASP A 18 27.79 -14.35 41.73
CA ASP A 18 28.79 -15.31 42.19
C ASP A 18 30.14 -14.97 41.55
N PHE A 19 31.12 -14.58 42.37
CA PHE A 19 32.48 -14.30 41.96
C PHE A 19 33.25 -15.62 41.79
N ASP A 20 33.75 -15.92 40.57
CA ASP A 20 35.15 -16.32 40.37
C ASP A 20 35.63 -16.39 38.90
N ASP A 21 35.03 -15.64 37.95
CA ASP A 21 35.59 -15.57 36.60
C ASP A 21 36.33 -14.25 36.40
N GLY A 22 37.62 -14.36 36.07
CA GLY A 22 38.56 -13.26 35.81
C GLY A 22 38.23 -12.36 34.61
N ASP A 23 37.02 -12.47 34.06
CA ASP A 23 36.55 -11.72 32.90
C ASP A 23 35.73 -10.50 33.32
N ARG A 24 36.45 -9.40 33.52
CA ARG A 24 35.87 -8.08 33.82
C ARG A 24 35.44 -7.40 32.53
N ALA A 25 34.17 -7.03 32.41
CA ALA A 25 33.72 -6.08 31.40
C ALA A 25 33.74 -4.66 31.98
N GLU A 26 34.60 -3.79 31.44
CA GLU A 26 34.56 -2.35 31.71
C GLU A 26 33.58 -1.67 30.75
N ILE A 27 32.49 -1.13 31.30
CA ILE A 27 31.55 -0.30 30.53
C ILE A 27 32.14 1.10 30.46
N ILE A 28 32.20 1.72 29.28
CA ILE A 28 32.61 3.12 29.13
C ILE A 28 31.38 3.92 28.69
N GLN A 29 30.93 4.84 29.54
CA GLN A 29 29.82 5.75 29.27
C GLN A 29 30.34 7.07 28.70
N ALA A 30 29.71 7.53 27.62
CA ALA A 30 30.05 8.75 26.93
C ALA A 30 28.96 9.81 27.16
N PHE A 31 29.35 10.98 27.68
CA PHE A 31 28.47 12.13 27.85
C PHE A 31 28.87 13.23 26.87
N VAL A 32 27.89 13.74 26.11
CA VAL A 32 28.10 14.85 25.17
C VAL A 32 27.20 16.01 25.57
N ALA A 33 27.80 17.16 25.87
CA ALA A 33 27.06 18.38 26.18
C ALA A 33 26.72 19.12 24.87
N LEU A 34 25.46 19.08 24.43
CA LEU A 34 25.01 19.68 23.17
C LEU A 34 24.24 20.97 23.41
N GLN A 35 24.58 22.03 22.66
CA GLN A 35 23.75 23.20 22.45
C GLN A 35 24.04 23.76 21.04
N ASP A 36 23.02 23.88 20.20
CA ASP A 36 23.05 24.43 18.82
C ASP A 36 24.21 23.98 17.91
N ILE A 37 24.19 22.71 17.49
CA ILE A 37 25.14 22.20 16.50
C ILE A 37 24.38 21.84 15.22
N SER A 38 24.71 22.48 14.10
CA SER A 38 24.20 22.06 12.78
C SER A 38 24.76 20.69 12.40
N GLU A 39 24.08 19.98 11.48
CA GLU A 39 24.36 18.59 11.08
C GLU A 39 25.80 18.29 10.61
N THR A 40 26.67 19.30 10.48
CA THR A 40 28.03 19.17 9.94
C THR A 40 29.17 19.26 10.95
N HIS A 41 28.91 19.47 12.25
CA HIS A 41 29.98 19.60 13.25
C HIS A 41 29.96 18.50 14.32
N GLY A 42 31.06 17.75 14.41
CA GLY A 42 31.34 16.81 15.51
C GLY A 42 32.10 17.48 16.67
N PRO A 43 32.26 16.80 17.82
CA PRO A 43 32.85 17.38 19.02
C PRO A 43 34.30 17.80 18.77
N THR A 44 34.65 19.02 19.19
CA THR A 44 35.95 19.66 18.89
C THR A 44 37.04 19.32 19.89
N GLN A 45 36.71 18.79 21.07
CA GLN A 45 37.67 18.23 22.04
C GLN A 45 37.05 17.09 22.87
N ALA A 46 37.86 16.05 23.12
CA ALA A 46 37.56 14.98 24.08
C ALA A 46 38.42 15.17 25.35
N LYS A 47 37.81 15.09 26.54
CA LYS A 47 38.51 15.10 27.84
C LYS A 47 37.83 14.16 28.85
N PRO A 48 38.54 13.54 29.82
CA PRO A 48 39.97 13.65 30.13
C PRO A 48 40.74 12.30 30.20
N ASP A 49 42.04 12.46 30.40
CA ASP A 49 43.04 11.52 30.93
C ASP A 49 42.49 10.60 32.05
N PRO A 50 42.71 9.27 32.00
CA PRO A 50 42.19 8.29 32.97
C PRO A 50 42.38 8.65 34.45
N ASP A 51 43.39 9.45 34.80
CA ASP A 51 43.71 9.81 36.19
C ASP A 51 42.80 10.92 36.78
N GLU A 52 42.03 11.67 35.98
CA GLU A 52 41.12 12.72 36.47
C GLU A 52 39.74 12.20 36.95
N LEU A 53 39.43 10.91 36.74
CA LEU A 53 38.13 10.29 37.02
C LEU A 53 37.83 10.05 38.52
N LYS A 54 38.71 10.48 39.43
CA LYS A 54 38.50 10.38 40.90
C LYS A 54 37.80 11.59 41.53
N ARG A 55 37.45 12.63 40.77
CA ARG A 55 36.78 13.84 41.30
C ARG A 55 35.26 13.63 41.45
N GLU A 56 34.68 14.17 42.53
CA GLU A 56 33.24 14.07 42.84
C GLU A 56 32.33 14.80 41.84
N SER A 57 32.89 15.67 40.99
CA SER A 57 32.14 16.38 39.96
C SER A 57 32.99 16.73 38.75
N LEU A 58 32.39 16.70 37.55
CA LEU A 58 33.02 17.02 36.27
C LEU A 58 32.26 18.17 35.60
N THR A 59 32.96 19.24 35.20
CA THR A 59 32.34 20.39 34.49
C THR A 59 32.69 20.34 33.02
N LEU A 60 31.67 20.39 32.15
CA LEU A 60 31.83 20.33 30.70
C LEU A 60 31.35 21.61 30.04
N GLU A 61 32.05 22.00 28.97
CA GLU A 61 31.65 23.08 28.07
C GLU A 61 30.82 22.53 26.90
N ALA A 62 30.03 23.38 26.27
CA ALA A 62 29.21 23.00 25.12
C ALA A 62 30.10 22.49 23.96
N GLY A 63 29.74 21.34 23.38
CA GLY A 63 30.51 20.64 22.37
C GLY A 63 31.58 19.68 22.91
N ALA A 64 31.78 19.59 24.23
CA ALA A 64 32.74 18.67 24.83
C ALA A 64 32.18 17.24 24.96
N LEU A 65 33.06 16.25 24.74
CA LEU A 65 32.83 14.83 24.98
C LEU A 65 33.61 14.37 26.22
N ALA A 66 32.91 13.74 27.16
CA ALA A 66 33.51 13.07 28.31
C ALA A 66 33.28 11.56 28.28
N LEU A 67 34.34 10.79 28.57
CA LEU A 67 34.30 9.33 28.69
C LEU A 67 34.52 8.95 30.15
N MET A 68 33.61 8.13 30.72
CA MET A 68 33.67 7.67 32.11
C MET A 68 33.55 6.15 32.19
N ALA A 69 34.27 5.52 33.12
CA ALA A 69 34.08 4.10 33.42
C ALA A 69 32.74 3.90 34.17
N GLY A 70 31.78 3.27 33.51
CA GLY A 70 30.43 3.01 34.00
C GLY A 70 30.37 1.85 34.97
N HIS A 71 30.91 2.03 36.18
CA HIS A 71 30.70 1.08 37.28
C HIS A 71 29.39 1.33 38.05
N ALA A 72 28.60 2.35 37.69
CA ALA A 72 27.56 2.87 38.58
C ALA A 72 26.11 2.75 38.11
N TYR A 73 25.80 2.30 36.88
CA TYR A 73 24.43 2.36 36.37
C TYR A 73 24.06 1.26 35.38
N HIS A 74 23.60 0.11 35.88
CA HIS A 74 22.59 -0.67 35.16
C HIS A 74 21.86 -1.67 36.07
N ARG A 75 20.52 -1.70 36.00
CA ARG A 75 19.70 -2.88 36.31
C ARG A 75 19.27 -3.49 34.98
N GLY A 76 19.37 -4.81 34.85
CA GLY A 76 18.93 -5.54 33.67
C GLY A 76 19.77 -6.79 33.44
N ALA A 77 19.48 -7.84 34.18
CA ALA A 77 20.01 -9.18 33.92
C ALA A 77 19.42 -9.68 32.58
N GLY A 78 20.28 -9.92 31.59
CA GLY A 78 19.84 -10.46 30.30
C GLY A 78 20.90 -10.53 29.20
N ASN A 79 22.04 -9.85 29.35
CA ASN A 79 23.12 -9.90 28.35
C ASN A 79 24.45 -10.24 29.00
N MET A 80 24.66 -11.52 29.29
CA MET A 80 26.00 -12.04 29.56
C MET A 80 26.63 -12.50 28.23
N SER A 81 27.76 -11.90 27.88
CA SER A 81 28.60 -12.27 26.74
C SER A 81 29.91 -12.83 27.28
N ALA A 82 30.28 -14.05 26.91
CA ALA A 82 31.56 -14.70 27.26
C ALA A 82 32.78 -14.09 26.54
N VAL A 83 32.63 -12.88 26.00
CA VAL A 83 33.67 -12.16 25.25
C VAL A 83 33.71 -10.74 25.79
N PRO A 84 34.89 -10.22 26.19
CA PRO A 84 35.05 -8.83 26.58
C PRO A 84 34.62 -7.92 25.42
N ARG A 85 33.63 -7.06 25.66
CA ARG A 85 33.18 -6.07 24.68
C ARG A 85 33.25 -4.69 25.28
N ARG A 86 33.87 -3.75 24.56
CA ARG A 86 33.77 -2.33 24.85
C ARG A 86 32.40 -1.86 24.35
N LEU A 87 31.47 -1.66 25.28
CA LEU A 87 30.17 -1.08 24.99
C LEU A 87 30.26 0.44 25.14
N LEU A 88 30.00 1.15 24.03
CA LEU A 88 29.92 2.61 24.02
C LEU A 88 28.45 3.00 24.16
N HIS A 89 28.11 3.64 25.28
CA HIS A 89 26.75 4.06 25.61
C HIS A 89 26.64 5.58 25.53
N PHE A 90 25.66 6.09 24.79
CA PHE A 90 25.41 7.53 24.64
C PHE A 90 24.18 7.93 25.44
N ALA A 91 24.31 8.94 26.29
CA ALA A 91 23.19 9.58 26.97
C ALA A 91 23.11 11.04 26.55
N PHE A 92 21.95 11.45 26.04
CA PHE A 92 21.67 12.83 25.65
C PHE A 92 20.88 13.51 26.76
N MET A 93 21.31 14.69 27.20
CA MET A 93 20.56 15.48 28.19
C MET A 93 19.98 16.73 27.54
N ALA A 94 18.68 16.94 27.72
CA ALA A 94 17.99 18.19 27.44
C ALA A 94 17.61 18.86 28.78
N PRO A 95 17.59 20.20 28.88
CA PRO A 95 17.15 20.89 30.09
C PRO A 95 15.64 20.69 30.29
N GLY A 96 15.27 19.75 31.16
CA GLY A 96 13.88 19.39 31.47
C GLY A 96 13.82 18.19 32.42
N PRO A 97 12.64 17.83 32.95
CA PRO A 97 12.49 16.64 33.80
C PRO A 97 12.88 15.37 33.01
N PRO A 98 13.52 14.38 33.68
CA PRO A 98 14.06 13.20 33.01
C PRO A 98 12.97 12.41 32.30
N PRO A 99 13.22 11.92 31.07
CA PRO A 99 12.25 11.09 30.36
C PRO A 99 12.06 9.77 31.10
N VAL A 100 10.80 9.42 31.40
CA VAL A 100 10.42 8.10 31.89
C VAL A 100 10.14 7.23 30.66
N GLY A 101 11.12 6.42 30.26
CA GLY A 101 10.99 5.53 29.09
C GLY A 101 12.29 4.82 28.71
N PHE A 102 12.18 3.71 28.00
CA PHE A 102 13.30 2.82 27.64
C PHE A 102 14.32 3.48 26.70
N THR A 103 15.60 3.25 26.98
CA THR A 103 16.76 3.62 26.17
C THR A 103 16.78 2.85 24.85
N TYR A 104 17.02 3.53 23.72
CA TYR A 104 17.14 2.89 22.40
C TYR A 104 18.55 2.31 22.19
N HIS A 105 18.63 1.07 21.69
CA HIS A 105 19.86 0.46 21.18
C HIS A 105 19.87 0.49 19.65
N LEU A 106 20.93 1.04 19.05
CA LEU A 106 21.24 0.88 17.62
C LEU A 106 22.27 -0.24 17.48
N VAL A 107 21.84 -1.42 17.03
CA VAL A 107 22.74 -2.41 16.44
C VAL A 107 22.04 -3.00 15.21
N ASN A 108 22.41 -2.52 14.03
CA ASN A 108 22.25 -3.27 12.80
C ASN A 108 23.60 -3.91 12.47
N GLU A 109 23.67 -5.23 12.55
CA GLU A 109 24.29 -6.16 11.60
C GLU A 109 24.74 -7.45 12.29
N LEU A 110 24.64 -8.56 11.53
CA LEU A 110 24.83 -9.97 11.88
C LEU A 110 23.54 -10.59 12.47
N VAL A 111 22.91 -11.59 11.86
CA VAL A 111 23.50 -12.83 11.36
C VAL A 111 22.59 -13.44 10.29
N GLN A 112 23.18 -13.79 9.14
CA GLN A 112 22.70 -14.89 8.29
C GLN A 112 22.75 -16.19 9.11
N SER A 113 21.61 -16.84 9.32
CA SER A 113 21.45 -18.13 10.03
C SER A 113 22.40 -19.24 9.51
N PRO A 114 22.59 -20.41 10.17
CA PRO A 114 21.79 -21.00 11.27
C PRO A 114 22.59 -21.76 12.36
N VAL A 115 22.09 -21.82 13.61
CA VAL A 115 22.43 -22.93 14.53
C VAL A 115 21.20 -23.28 15.38
N THR A 116 20.75 -24.52 15.24
CA THR A 116 19.83 -25.24 16.13
C THR A 116 20.59 -25.92 17.26
N LEU A 117 20.05 -25.92 18.48
CA LEU A 117 20.07 -27.09 19.38
C LEU A 117 19.09 -26.90 20.55
N ASP A 118 18.09 -27.78 20.57
CA ASP A 118 17.18 -28.05 21.68
C ASP A 118 17.89 -28.81 22.80
N GLN A 119 17.41 -28.63 24.05
CA GLN A 119 17.09 -29.65 25.08
C GLN A 119 16.95 -28.97 26.46
N PHE A 120 15.97 -29.26 27.35
CA PHE A 120 15.09 -30.41 27.64
C PHE A 120 13.93 -29.98 28.59
N PRO A 121 12.93 -30.83 28.97
CA PRO A 121 12.50 -32.11 28.40
C PRO A 121 10.97 -32.29 28.20
N LEU A 122 10.59 -33.19 27.28
CA LEU A 122 9.80 -34.42 27.56
C LEU A 122 9.66 -35.33 26.31
N ASP A 123 9.88 -36.62 26.56
CA ASP A 123 9.85 -37.84 25.74
C ASP A 123 9.05 -37.89 24.41
N LEU A 124 9.69 -38.42 23.36
CA LEU A 124 9.45 -39.76 22.78
C LEU A 124 10.34 -39.93 21.52
N GLY A 125 11.09 -41.03 21.46
CA GLY A 125 12.20 -41.23 20.52
C GLY A 125 11.83 -41.32 19.04
N TRP A 126 12.86 -41.27 18.17
CA TRP A 126 13.09 -42.15 17.01
C TRP A 126 14.36 -41.70 16.25
N ARG A 127 15.04 -42.66 15.60
CA ARG A 127 16.45 -42.58 15.11
C ARG A 127 16.61 -41.99 13.70
N GLY A 128 17.59 -41.10 13.54
CA GLY A 128 18.67 -41.09 12.53
C GLY A 128 18.38 -40.82 11.04
N PHE A 129 19.10 -39.86 10.42
CA PHE A 129 19.94 -40.07 9.21
C PHE A 129 20.75 -38.80 8.81
N LYS A 130 21.87 -39.00 8.11
CA LYS A 130 22.95 -38.07 7.73
C LYS A 130 22.79 -37.45 6.32
N GLY A 131 23.45 -36.29 6.10
CA GLY A 131 23.99 -35.80 4.81
C GLY A 131 23.16 -34.68 4.16
N SER A 132 23.67 -33.69 3.42
CA SER A 132 25.01 -33.31 2.94
C SER A 132 24.92 -31.89 2.34
N ARG A 133 26.03 -31.14 2.34
CA ARG A 133 26.19 -29.75 1.85
C ARG A 133 26.05 -29.62 0.33
N TYR A 134 25.47 -28.51 -0.15
CA TYR A 134 25.90 -27.80 -1.36
C TYR A 134 25.67 -26.29 -1.19
N THR A 135 26.72 -25.51 -1.40
CA THR A 135 26.76 -24.05 -1.44
C THR A 135 26.92 -23.59 -2.89
N THR A 136 26.10 -22.67 -3.36
CA THR A 136 26.39 -21.82 -4.52
C THR A 136 26.00 -20.38 -4.23
N SER A 137 26.97 -19.49 -4.46
CA SER A 137 26.93 -18.04 -4.29
C SER A 137 26.33 -17.36 -5.52
N ILE A 138 25.55 -16.29 -5.30
CA ILE A 138 25.11 -15.32 -6.33
C ILE A 138 25.23 -13.90 -5.73
N PRO A 139 25.62 -12.86 -6.50
CA PRO A 139 26.05 -11.57 -5.95
C PRO A 139 24.89 -10.64 -5.55
N ARG A 140 25.18 -9.79 -4.56
CA ARG A 140 24.34 -8.66 -4.09
C ARG A 140 24.42 -7.49 -5.08
N GLY A 141 23.31 -6.79 -5.28
CA GLY A 141 23.28 -5.48 -5.92
C GLY A 141 21.89 -4.87 -6.02
N SER A 142 21.49 -4.10 -5.00
CA SER A 142 20.72 -2.83 -5.04
C SER A 142 19.87 -2.67 -3.76
N ASN A 143 20.25 -1.68 -2.95
CA ASN A 143 19.54 -1.25 -1.76
C ASN A 143 18.34 -0.40 -2.19
N ASN A 144 17.12 -0.86 -1.91
CA ASN A 144 15.94 0.00 -1.84
C ASN A 144 15.35 -0.12 -0.43
N THR A 145 15.56 0.92 0.36
CA THR A 145 14.95 1.15 1.67
C THR A 145 13.46 1.44 1.47
N MET A 146 12.61 0.42 1.62
CA MET A 146 11.16 0.61 1.69
C MET A 146 10.77 1.15 3.07
N CYS A 147 10.31 2.41 3.11
CA CYS A 147 9.58 2.94 4.27
C CYS A 147 8.30 2.12 4.49
N SER A 148 8.06 1.75 5.74
CA SER A 148 6.94 0.91 6.18
C SER A 148 5.80 1.80 6.71
N VAL A 149 4.56 1.56 6.27
CA VAL A 149 3.38 2.43 6.55
C VAL A 149 2.20 1.59 7.04
N PRO A 150 1.30 2.01 7.95
CA PRO A 150 0.15 1.22 8.41
C PRO A 150 -0.98 1.20 7.35
N TRP A 151 -1.64 0.05 7.11
CA TRP A 151 -2.39 -0.20 5.85
C TRP A 151 -3.87 -0.56 6.01
N TRP A 152 -4.53 -0.10 7.07
CA TRP A 152 -5.95 -0.36 7.29
C TRP A 152 -6.65 0.86 7.89
N ASP A 153 -7.09 1.76 7.02
CA ASP A 153 -8.21 2.66 7.26
C ASP A 153 -8.48 3.46 5.98
N ASP A 154 -9.76 3.54 5.58
CA ASP A 154 -10.37 4.41 4.55
C ASP A 154 -9.42 5.35 3.78
N LYS A 155 -8.60 4.84 2.85
CA LYS A 155 -7.57 5.68 2.20
C LYS A 155 -8.19 6.70 1.25
N ALA A 156 -7.84 7.96 1.49
CA ALA A 156 -7.86 9.03 0.50
C ALA A 156 -7.04 8.63 -0.73
N GLY A 157 -7.66 8.65 -1.91
CA GLY A 157 -7.16 7.95 -3.10
C GLY A 157 -8.20 7.00 -3.68
N CYS A 158 -9.10 6.48 -2.84
CA CYS A 158 -10.42 5.99 -3.24
C CYS A 158 -11.34 7.20 -3.46
N ALA A 159 -12.45 7.07 -4.20
CA ALA A 159 -13.45 8.14 -4.27
C ALA A 159 -13.89 8.55 -2.86
N SER A 160 -13.30 9.62 -2.32
CA SER A 160 -13.82 10.32 -1.15
C SER A 160 -14.90 11.24 -1.68
N HIS A 161 -16.10 11.13 -1.15
CA HIS A 161 -17.24 11.74 -1.80
C HIS A 161 -17.26 13.23 -1.47
N ALA A 162 -17.53 14.05 -2.47
CA ALA A 162 -17.70 15.48 -2.36
C ALA A 162 -19.14 15.82 -2.78
N GLY A 163 -19.92 16.47 -1.91
CA GLY A 163 -21.26 17.02 -2.08
C GLY A 163 -21.69 17.41 -3.49
N LYS A 164 -23.00 17.56 -3.73
CA LYS A 164 -23.46 18.29 -4.92
C LYS A 164 -22.81 19.69 -5.00
N ASP A 165 -22.54 20.27 -3.83
CA ASP A 165 -21.89 21.56 -3.67
C ASP A 165 -20.51 21.47 -2.95
N ASP A 166 -20.18 20.34 -2.32
CA ASP A 166 -18.87 20.17 -1.67
C ASP A 166 -17.83 19.85 -2.74
N GLY A 167 -16.81 20.67 -2.86
CA GLY A 167 -15.83 20.59 -3.94
C GLY A 167 -15.90 21.79 -4.87
N VAL A 168 -16.98 22.58 -4.85
CA VAL A 168 -16.95 23.92 -5.44
C VAL A 168 -16.02 24.79 -4.60
N LEU A 169 -15.24 25.68 -5.22
CA LEU A 169 -14.32 26.62 -4.52
C LEU A 169 -15.02 27.39 -3.39
N GLU A 170 -16.32 27.64 -3.51
CA GLU A 170 -17.13 28.26 -2.45
C GLU A 170 -17.21 27.39 -1.19
N ALA A 171 -17.34 26.07 -1.32
CA ALA A 171 -17.32 25.14 -0.19
C ALA A 171 -15.91 24.98 0.40
N LEU A 172 -14.86 25.11 -0.42
CA LEU A 172 -13.47 25.13 0.05
C LEU A 172 -13.19 26.30 1.02
N ALA A 173 -13.93 27.41 0.93
CA ALA A 173 -13.92 28.47 1.94
C ALA A 173 -14.22 27.93 3.33
N ASN A 174 -15.18 27.01 3.47
CA ASN A 174 -15.50 26.42 4.76
C ASN A 174 -14.44 25.41 5.23
N TRP A 175 -13.61 24.87 4.34
CA TRP A 175 -12.70 23.78 4.67
C TRP A 175 -11.36 24.23 5.25
N ALA A 176 -10.82 25.36 4.80
CA ALA A 176 -9.52 25.85 5.26
C ALA A 176 -9.61 26.89 6.41
N GLY A 177 -10.82 27.13 6.94
CA GLY A 177 -11.07 28.10 8.00
C GLY A 177 -10.93 29.56 7.55
N ASP A 178 -10.89 30.48 8.51
CA ASP A 178 -10.90 31.94 8.26
C ASP A 178 -9.53 32.52 7.88
N ALA A 179 -8.48 31.69 7.84
CA ALA A 179 -7.14 32.15 7.51
C ALA A 179 -7.07 32.70 6.07
N PRO A 180 -6.36 33.83 5.84
CA PRO A 180 -6.23 34.41 4.52
C PRO A 180 -5.50 33.46 3.58
N ARG A 181 -5.82 33.53 2.29
CA ARG A 181 -5.36 32.56 1.29
C ARG A 181 -4.81 33.28 0.07
N LYS A 182 -3.89 32.62 -0.62
CA LYS A 182 -3.50 33.05 -1.96
C LYS A 182 -3.40 31.89 -2.90
N TRP A 183 -3.76 32.14 -4.14
CA TRP A 183 -3.81 31.15 -5.19
C TRP A 183 -2.69 31.32 -6.19
N PHE A 184 -2.11 30.20 -6.60
CA PHE A 184 -1.17 30.13 -7.70
C PHE A 184 -1.60 29.04 -8.68
N LEU A 185 -1.82 29.43 -9.93
CA LEU A 185 -2.26 28.55 -11.00
C LEU A 185 -1.08 28.24 -11.92
N ILE A 186 -0.79 26.97 -12.17
CA ILE A 186 0.35 26.55 -13.00
C ILE A 186 -0.05 25.48 -14.01
N ALA A 187 0.33 25.70 -15.27
CA ALA A 187 0.09 24.78 -16.37
C ALA A 187 1.26 23.80 -16.51
N GLY A 188 0.94 22.54 -16.80
CA GLY A 188 1.93 21.60 -17.30
C GLY A 188 2.31 21.86 -18.76
N ALA A 189 3.30 21.12 -19.25
CA ALA A 189 3.64 21.16 -20.67
C ALA A 189 2.50 20.58 -21.53
N MET A 190 2.18 21.22 -22.66
CA MET A 190 1.20 20.66 -23.62
C MET A 190 1.75 19.46 -24.41
N ASP A 191 3.08 19.35 -24.52
CA ASP A 191 3.74 18.20 -25.13
C ASP A 191 4.94 17.82 -24.26
N PRO A 192 4.72 17.01 -23.22
CA PRO A 192 5.77 16.60 -22.31
C PRO A 192 6.78 15.67 -23.02
N PRO A 193 8.04 15.65 -22.57
CA PRO A 193 9.12 14.96 -23.25
C PRO A 193 8.84 13.47 -23.31
N THR A 194 9.22 12.84 -24.42
CA THR A 194 9.08 11.39 -24.61
C THR A 194 9.84 10.65 -23.51
N GLY A 195 9.18 9.70 -22.85
CA GLY A 195 9.77 8.93 -21.74
C GLY A 195 9.51 9.49 -20.33
N SER A 196 8.85 10.65 -20.20
CA SER A 196 8.41 11.20 -18.90
C SER A 196 7.32 10.39 -18.19
N GLY A 197 6.80 9.34 -18.83
CA GLY A 197 5.60 8.63 -18.39
C GLY A 197 4.32 9.47 -18.51
N ALA A 198 4.37 10.62 -19.18
CA ALA A 198 3.20 11.47 -19.35
C ALA A 198 2.10 10.76 -20.14
N THR A 199 0.88 10.85 -19.63
CA THR A 199 -0.31 10.27 -20.26
C THR A 199 -1.25 11.35 -20.77
N SER A 200 -1.77 11.18 -21.99
CA SER A 200 -2.85 12.03 -22.50
C SER A 200 -4.10 11.87 -21.65
N ARG A 201 -4.80 12.98 -21.38
CA ARG A 201 -6.17 12.93 -20.87
C ARG A 201 -7.07 12.20 -21.87
N VAL A 202 -8.12 11.56 -21.39
CA VAL A 202 -9.12 10.93 -22.27
C VAL A 202 -10.22 11.95 -22.55
N ARG A 203 -10.47 12.24 -23.83
CA ARG A 203 -11.63 13.04 -24.22
C ARG A 203 -12.89 12.20 -24.08
N ASN A 204 -13.89 12.75 -23.40
CA ASN A 204 -15.20 12.12 -23.25
C ASN A 204 -16.08 12.43 -24.48
N SER A 205 -15.61 12.10 -25.68
CA SER A 205 -16.43 12.18 -26.90
C SER A 205 -17.30 10.93 -26.96
N GLY A 206 -18.60 11.09 -26.70
CA GLY A 206 -19.57 10.03 -26.38
C GLY A 206 -19.72 8.81 -27.31
N ASP A 207 -18.88 8.60 -28.32
CA ASP A 207 -19.00 7.45 -29.24
C ASP A 207 -17.69 6.75 -29.67
N CYS A 208 -16.52 7.19 -29.23
CA CYS A 208 -15.31 6.40 -29.43
C CYS A 208 -14.23 6.87 -28.47
N GLY A 209 -13.52 5.95 -27.82
CA GLY A 209 -12.38 6.24 -26.94
C GLY A 209 -11.17 6.81 -27.68
N GLN A 210 -11.36 7.74 -28.62
CA GLN A 210 -10.32 8.52 -29.24
C GLN A 210 -9.60 9.29 -28.14
N ARG A 211 -8.39 8.83 -27.83
CA ARG A 211 -7.43 9.62 -27.08
C ARG A 211 -7.24 10.91 -27.87
N SER A 212 -7.49 12.07 -27.26
CA SER A 212 -6.92 13.30 -27.80
C SER A 212 -5.42 13.08 -27.91
N GLY A 213 -4.79 13.66 -28.93
CA GLY A 213 -3.33 13.70 -28.98
C GLY A 213 -2.75 14.25 -27.67
N LYS A 214 -1.42 14.24 -27.53
CA LYS A 214 -0.77 14.82 -26.35
C LYS A 214 -1.19 16.26 -26.06
N PHE A 215 -1.65 16.98 -27.09
CA PHE A 215 -2.16 18.33 -27.00
C PHE A 215 -3.42 18.46 -26.13
N LEU A 216 -3.31 19.23 -25.04
CA LEU A 216 -4.39 19.49 -24.08
C LEU A 216 -5.00 20.89 -24.27
N GLU A 217 -5.86 21.05 -25.27
CA GLU A 217 -6.63 22.29 -25.51
C GLU A 217 -7.45 22.75 -24.29
N GLY A 218 -7.86 21.81 -23.44
CA GLY A 218 -8.65 22.06 -22.24
C GLY A 218 -7.94 22.90 -21.18
N ILE A 219 -6.59 22.95 -21.17
CA ILE A 219 -5.83 23.69 -20.14
C ILE A 219 -6.17 25.18 -20.15
N GLU A 220 -6.34 25.79 -21.32
CA GLU A 220 -6.67 27.23 -21.38
C GLU A 220 -8.05 27.51 -20.77
N LEU A 221 -9.01 26.61 -21.03
CA LEU A 221 -10.36 26.69 -20.47
C LEU A 221 -10.32 26.48 -18.96
N ASP A 222 -9.53 25.52 -18.49
CA ASP A 222 -9.30 25.27 -17.08
C ASP A 222 -8.78 26.51 -16.35
N PHE A 223 -7.76 27.16 -16.91
CA PHE A 223 -7.23 28.41 -16.37
C PHE A 223 -8.27 29.51 -16.35
N ARG A 224 -9.09 29.62 -17.40
CA ARG A 224 -10.14 30.64 -17.49
C ARG A 224 -11.19 30.43 -16.40
N HIS A 225 -11.65 29.19 -16.21
CA HIS A 225 -12.61 28.84 -15.16
C HIS A 225 -12.03 29.11 -13.77
N MET A 226 -10.81 28.63 -13.49
CA MET A 226 -10.16 28.84 -12.19
C MET A 226 -9.85 30.31 -11.92
N THR A 227 -9.35 31.05 -12.90
CA THR A 227 -9.09 32.50 -12.75
C THR A 227 -10.38 33.24 -12.40
N ARG A 228 -11.49 32.91 -13.08
CA ARG A 228 -12.79 33.51 -12.81
C ARG A 228 -13.29 33.18 -11.41
N ALA A 229 -13.14 31.92 -10.99
CA ALA A 229 -13.68 31.44 -9.73
C ALA A 229 -12.84 31.90 -8.52
N VAL A 230 -11.51 31.99 -8.65
CA VAL A 230 -10.60 32.50 -7.62
C VAL A 230 -10.66 34.03 -7.51
N GLY A 231 -10.84 34.74 -8.62
CA GLY A 231 -11.00 36.20 -8.62
C GLY A 231 -9.80 36.94 -8.04
N ARG A 232 -10.03 37.73 -6.98
CA ARG A 232 -9.03 38.67 -6.42
C ARG A 232 -7.94 38.00 -5.60
N ASP A 233 -8.13 36.75 -5.18
CA ASP A 233 -7.17 36.01 -4.36
C ASP A 233 -6.04 35.37 -5.19
N LEU A 234 -6.07 35.57 -6.51
CA LEU A 234 -5.05 35.10 -7.44
C LEU A 234 -3.75 35.91 -7.27
N TYR A 235 -2.68 35.25 -6.83
CA TYR A 235 -1.35 35.84 -6.82
C TYR A 235 -0.80 35.93 -8.24
N ASN A 236 -0.73 34.80 -8.93
CA ASN A 236 -0.16 34.70 -10.25
C ASN A 236 -0.69 33.46 -10.99
N ARG A 237 -0.58 33.50 -12.31
CA ARG A 237 -0.88 32.38 -13.20
C ARG A 237 0.27 32.18 -14.17
N VAL A 238 0.80 30.96 -14.24
CA VAL A 238 1.84 30.59 -15.19
C VAL A 238 1.21 29.69 -16.25
N HIS A 239 0.87 30.31 -17.38
CA HIS A 239 0.25 29.67 -18.53
C HIS A 239 1.28 29.33 -19.64
N ASP A 240 2.55 29.23 -19.27
CA ASP A 240 3.59 28.82 -20.21
C ASP A 240 3.51 27.30 -20.43
N MET A 241 2.97 26.91 -21.57
CA MET A 241 2.79 25.52 -21.97
C MET A 241 4.11 24.81 -22.34
N ARG A 242 5.24 25.51 -22.24
CA ARG A 242 6.59 24.98 -22.40
C ARG A 242 7.44 25.25 -21.16
N LEU A 243 6.81 25.55 -20.02
CA LEU A 243 7.51 25.79 -18.76
C LEU A 243 8.43 24.61 -18.43
N LYS A 244 9.68 24.94 -18.11
CA LYS A 244 10.65 23.94 -17.65
C LYS A 244 10.49 23.68 -16.16
N LEU A 245 10.90 22.50 -15.71
CA LEU A 245 10.79 22.05 -14.33
C LEU A 245 11.49 23.01 -13.36
N HIS A 246 12.71 23.46 -13.68
CA HIS A 246 13.44 24.37 -12.80
C HIS A 246 12.77 25.75 -12.69
N GLU A 247 12.17 26.24 -13.78
CA GLU A 247 11.38 27.47 -13.79
C GLU A 247 10.11 27.28 -12.95
N ALA A 248 9.40 26.17 -13.11
CA ALA A 248 8.24 25.82 -12.29
C ALA A 248 8.59 25.80 -10.79
N LYS A 249 9.69 25.14 -10.41
CA LYS A 249 10.18 25.12 -9.02
C LYS A 249 10.46 26.53 -8.50
N SER A 250 11.16 27.36 -9.29
CA SER A 250 11.44 28.76 -8.93
C SER A 250 10.17 29.55 -8.69
N ARG A 251 9.17 29.46 -9.58
CA ARG A 251 7.90 30.19 -9.45
C ARG A 251 7.08 29.75 -8.25
N ILE A 252 7.08 28.45 -7.93
CA ILE A 252 6.42 27.90 -6.75
C ILE A 252 7.11 28.37 -5.48
N CYS A 253 8.46 28.39 -5.46
CA CYS A 253 9.24 28.91 -4.35
C CYS A 253 8.92 30.39 -4.08
N ASP A 254 8.97 31.23 -5.12
CA ASP A 254 8.63 32.66 -5.01
C ASP A 254 7.22 32.87 -4.46
N PHE A 255 6.26 32.04 -4.88
CA PHE A 255 4.88 32.08 -4.39
C PHE A 255 4.78 31.71 -2.91
N PHE A 256 5.47 30.66 -2.48
CA PHE A 256 5.46 30.25 -1.08
C PHE A 256 6.12 31.28 -0.17
N ASP A 257 7.23 31.89 -0.59
CA ASP A 257 7.87 32.97 0.15
C ASP A 257 6.95 34.18 0.32
N GLU A 258 6.22 34.55 -0.74
CA GLU A 258 5.22 35.62 -0.66
C GLU A 258 4.06 35.24 0.28
N CYS A 259 3.64 33.97 0.28
CA CYS A 259 2.60 33.51 1.19
C CYS A 259 3.03 33.59 2.65
N LYS A 260 4.26 33.14 2.94
CA LYS A 260 4.86 33.24 4.27
C LYS A 260 4.97 34.70 4.73
N LYS A 261 5.44 35.59 3.84
CA LYS A 261 5.55 37.02 4.14
C LYS A 261 4.22 37.67 4.49
N ARG A 262 3.12 37.18 3.93
CA ARG A 262 1.76 37.70 4.17
C ARG A 262 0.94 36.88 5.15
N GLU A 263 1.56 35.87 5.77
CA GLU A 263 0.88 34.94 6.69
C GLU A 263 -0.39 34.32 6.09
N CYS A 264 -0.37 33.97 4.80
CA CYS A 264 -1.51 33.36 4.12
C CYS A 264 -1.25 31.89 3.77
N ILE A 265 -2.33 31.10 3.73
CA ILE A 265 -2.28 29.70 3.32
C ILE A 265 -2.03 29.62 1.81
N PRO A 266 -0.97 28.91 1.35
CA PRO A 266 -0.72 28.70 -0.05
C PRO A 266 -1.73 27.71 -0.66
N MET A 267 -2.38 28.12 -1.75
CA MET A 267 -3.27 27.30 -2.56
C MET A 267 -2.65 27.10 -3.96
N LEU A 268 -2.18 25.89 -4.25
CA LEU A 268 -1.69 25.52 -5.57
C LEU A 268 -2.81 24.90 -6.39
N TYR A 269 -2.90 25.28 -7.66
CA TYR A 269 -3.71 24.60 -8.64
C TYR A 269 -2.85 24.25 -9.85
N TYR A 270 -2.86 22.98 -10.22
CA TYR A 270 -2.18 22.46 -11.41
C TYR A 270 -3.20 21.89 -12.38
N THR A 271 -2.99 22.18 -13.66
CA THR A 271 -3.67 21.49 -14.76
C THR A 271 -2.66 21.10 -15.83
N GLY A 272 -2.74 19.85 -16.28
CA GLY A 272 -1.84 19.32 -17.29
C GLY A 272 -1.76 17.80 -17.27
N HIS A 273 -0.63 17.26 -17.71
CA HIS A 273 -0.37 15.82 -17.66
C HIS A 273 0.11 15.39 -16.29
N GLY A 274 -0.35 14.21 -15.88
CA GLY A 274 0.23 13.49 -14.76
C GLY A 274 1.00 12.28 -15.26
N ALA A 275 2.19 12.08 -14.69
CA ALA A 275 3.04 10.95 -15.03
C ALA A 275 2.42 9.64 -14.49
N GLU A 276 2.43 8.62 -15.35
CA GLU A 276 1.91 7.29 -15.06
C GLU A 276 2.52 6.69 -13.79
N GLY A 277 1.67 6.13 -12.92
CA GLY A 277 2.08 5.49 -11.67
C GLY A 277 2.56 6.42 -10.55
N SER A 278 2.57 7.75 -10.75
CA SER A 278 2.98 8.72 -9.73
C SER A 278 2.08 9.94 -9.61
N GLY A 279 1.38 10.33 -10.68
CA GLY A 279 0.63 11.59 -10.74
C GLY A 279 1.53 12.83 -10.77
N ASN A 280 2.84 12.67 -10.93
CA ASN A 280 3.79 13.79 -10.96
C ASN A 280 3.47 14.75 -12.09
N TRP A 281 3.57 16.04 -11.82
CA TRP A 281 3.22 17.10 -12.77
C TRP A 281 4.28 17.17 -13.87
N CYS A 282 3.85 16.99 -15.12
CA CYS A 282 4.78 16.99 -16.25
C CYS A 282 5.02 18.40 -16.78
N PHE A 283 6.29 18.72 -16.99
CA PHE A 283 6.83 19.95 -17.58
C PHE A 283 7.68 19.60 -18.80
N GLN A 284 8.24 20.61 -19.48
CA GLN A 284 8.90 20.41 -20.78
C GLN A 284 10.13 19.49 -20.73
N ASP A 285 10.88 19.52 -19.62
CA ASP A 285 12.16 18.83 -19.45
C ASP A 285 12.17 17.86 -18.26
N GLY A 286 11.03 17.63 -17.61
CA GLY A 286 10.95 16.73 -16.46
C GLY A 286 9.59 16.70 -15.78
N CYS A 287 9.52 16.00 -14.65
CA CYS A 287 8.33 15.92 -13.82
C CYS A 287 8.63 16.47 -12.42
N LEU A 288 7.67 17.19 -11.84
CA LEU A 288 7.71 17.64 -10.45
C LEU A 288 6.92 16.64 -9.60
N SER A 289 7.55 16.10 -8.56
CA SER A 289 6.89 15.19 -7.62
C SER A 289 6.21 15.92 -6.47
N PHE A 290 5.33 15.20 -5.76
CA PHE A 290 4.74 15.71 -4.52
C PHE A 290 5.80 16.06 -3.46
N SER A 291 6.87 15.25 -3.34
CA SER A 291 7.99 15.53 -2.42
C SER A 291 8.69 16.81 -2.79
N ASP A 292 8.97 17.02 -4.09
CA ASP A 292 9.60 18.26 -4.57
C ASP A 292 8.78 19.49 -4.15
N VAL A 293 7.45 19.45 -4.29
CA VAL A 293 6.58 20.57 -3.86
C VAL A 293 6.66 20.79 -2.35
N CYS A 294 6.66 19.72 -1.56
CA CYS A 294 6.72 19.80 -0.10
C CYS A 294 8.08 20.27 0.43
N GLU A 295 9.16 20.00 -0.30
CA GLU A 295 10.53 20.46 -0.02
C GLU A 295 10.71 21.94 -0.33
N LEU A 296 9.96 22.48 -1.29
CA LEU A 296 9.94 23.92 -1.58
C LEU A 296 9.22 24.74 -0.50
N LEU A 297 8.43 24.13 0.38
CA LEU A 297 7.70 24.85 1.42
C LEU A 297 8.69 25.51 2.42
N PRO A 298 8.58 26.83 2.66
CA PRO A 298 9.38 27.51 3.65
C PRO A 298 9.23 26.90 5.04
N VAL A 299 10.32 26.84 5.80
CA VAL A 299 10.32 26.40 7.20
C VAL A 299 9.28 27.18 8.00
N GLY A 300 8.47 26.48 8.79
CA GLY A 300 7.37 27.04 9.58
C GLY A 300 6.02 27.10 8.85
N THR A 301 5.94 26.70 7.57
CA THR A 301 4.66 26.60 6.87
C THR A 301 3.92 25.33 7.31
N GLU A 302 2.83 25.51 8.08
CA GLU A 302 2.06 24.38 8.63
C GLU A 302 1.02 23.81 7.65
N HIS A 303 0.56 24.62 6.70
CA HIS A 303 -0.59 24.33 5.84
C HIS A 303 -0.28 24.53 4.36
N LEU A 304 -0.72 23.60 3.51
CA LEU A 304 -0.67 23.71 2.04
C LEU A 304 -1.91 23.06 1.43
N TRP A 305 -2.50 23.69 0.43
CA TRP A 305 -3.54 23.09 -0.41
C TRP A 305 -3.07 22.91 -1.84
N ILE A 306 -3.39 21.76 -2.42
CA ILE A 306 -3.06 21.41 -3.80
C ILE A 306 -4.32 20.89 -4.50
N LEU A 307 -4.74 21.54 -5.57
CA LEU A 307 -5.76 21.06 -6.49
C LEU A 307 -5.03 20.55 -7.74
N ALA A 308 -5.12 19.25 -8.01
CA ALA A 308 -4.38 18.58 -9.08
C ALA A 308 -5.33 18.06 -10.17
N ASP A 309 -5.54 18.88 -11.21
CA ASP A 309 -6.21 18.47 -12.44
C ASP A 309 -5.24 17.74 -13.37
N CYS A 310 -4.94 16.48 -13.06
CA CYS A 310 -4.10 15.67 -13.92
C CYS A 310 -4.33 14.17 -13.71
N CYS A 311 -3.85 13.39 -14.68
CA CYS A 311 -3.90 11.93 -14.64
C CYS A 311 -3.19 11.41 -13.39
N PHE A 312 -3.76 10.39 -12.75
CA PHE A 312 -3.17 9.73 -11.58
C PHE A 312 -2.92 10.65 -10.38
N SER A 313 -3.51 11.84 -10.35
CA SER A 313 -3.40 12.83 -9.27
C SER A 313 -3.74 12.26 -7.88
N GLY A 314 -4.57 11.22 -7.80
CA GLY A 314 -4.86 10.53 -6.55
C GLY A 314 -3.63 9.91 -5.85
N HIS A 315 -2.49 9.74 -6.54
CA HIS A 315 -1.23 9.38 -5.88
C HIS A 315 -0.78 10.46 -4.90
N TRP A 316 -0.91 11.74 -5.26
CA TRP A 316 -0.54 12.85 -4.39
C TRP A 316 -1.47 12.93 -3.18
N ALA A 317 -2.77 12.64 -3.38
CA ALA A 317 -3.71 12.56 -2.26
C ALA A 317 -3.34 11.44 -1.27
N ASN A 318 -2.95 10.26 -1.77
CA ASN A 318 -2.42 9.18 -0.93
C ASN A 318 -1.15 9.61 -0.18
N GLN A 319 -0.23 10.33 -0.83
CA GLN A 319 1.04 10.77 -0.23
C GLN A 319 0.81 11.80 0.87
N ALA A 320 0.00 12.82 0.61
CA ALA A 320 -0.32 13.88 1.58
C ALA A 320 -0.94 13.35 2.86
N ARG A 321 -1.83 12.34 2.76
CA ARG A 321 -2.42 11.67 3.93
C ARG A 321 -1.37 11.08 4.89
N ASN A 322 -0.26 10.59 4.35
CA ASN A 322 0.77 9.93 5.15
C ASN A 322 1.77 10.93 5.75
N MET A 323 1.60 12.23 5.52
CA MET A 323 2.41 13.25 6.17
C MET A 323 1.83 13.57 7.55
N CYS A 324 2.51 13.12 8.61
CA CYS A 324 2.10 13.43 9.99
C CYS A 324 2.50 14.84 10.45
N ASP A 325 3.55 15.42 9.86
CA ASP A 325 4.18 16.65 10.39
C ASP A 325 3.70 17.94 9.72
N LYS A 326 2.96 17.85 8.61
CA LYS A 326 2.41 19.01 7.88
C LYS A 326 0.97 18.75 7.48
N LYS A 327 0.12 19.77 7.56
CA LYS A 327 -1.26 19.69 7.08
C LYS A 327 -1.31 20.00 5.59
N VAL A 328 -0.97 19.00 4.78
CA VAL A 328 -1.05 19.07 3.31
C VAL A 328 -2.37 18.47 2.84
N GLU A 329 -3.15 19.32 2.19
CA GLU A 329 -4.46 18.99 1.63
C GLU A 329 -4.33 18.87 0.11
N VAL A 330 -4.77 17.75 -0.45
CA VAL A 330 -4.75 17.49 -1.89
C VAL A 330 -6.14 17.13 -2.34
N VAL A 331 -6.61 17.83 -3.37
CA VAL A 331 -7.84 17.57 -4.09
C VAL A 331 -7.45 17.15 -5.51
N ALA A 332 -7.54 15.87 -5.79
CA ALA A 332 -7.15 15.23 -7.04
C ALA A 332 -8.35 15.03 -7.97
N ALA A 333 -8.15 15.29 -9.27
CA ALA A 333 -9.16 15.09 -10.30
C ALA A 333 -9.62 13.64 -10.45
N VAL A 334 -8.72 12.69 -10.17
CA VAL A 334 -8.99 11.26 -10.35
C VAL A 334 -8.25 10.41 -9.33
N PRO A 335 -8.69 9.16 -9.10
CA PRO A 335 -7.94 8.20 -8.31
C PRO A 335 -6.56 7.92 -8.88
N TYR A 336 -5.69 7.35 -8.04
CA TYR A 336 -4.30 7.07 -8.40
C TYR A 336 -4.14 6.11 -9.59
N PHE A 337 -5.17 5.34 -9.94
CA PHE A 337 -5.17 4.35 -11.02
C PHE A 337 -6.00 4.82 -12.23
N MET A 338 -6.32 6.11 -12.35
CA MET A 338 -7.16 6.61 -13.45
C MET A 338 -6.53 7.81 -14.14
N THR A 339 -6.91 7.98 -15.40
CA THR A 339 -6.58 9.14 -16.22
C THR A 339 -7.66 10.21 -16.04
N ALA A 340 -7.26 11.47 -15.91
CA ALA A 340 -8.19 12.60 -15.85
C ALA A 340 -8.94 12.75 -17.18
N LEU A 341 -10.19 13.18 -17.08
CA LEU A 341 -11.04 13.41 -18.25
C LEU A 341 -11.03 14.88 -18.64
N ASP A 342 -11.08 15.08 -19.95
CA ASP A 342 -11.19 16.40 -20.56
C ASP A 342 -12.39 16.42 -21.52
N THR A 343 -12.93 17.61 -21.69
CA THR A 343 -14.05 17.89 -22.60
C THR A 343 -13.69 19.04 -23.52
N GLU A 344 -14.54 19.37 -24.48
CA GLU A 344 -14.41 20.61 -25.26
C GLU A 344 -14.60 21.90 -24.42
N HIS A 345 -14.89 21.77 -23.12
CA HIS A 345 -15.11 22.88 -22.20
C HIS A 345 -14.06 22.98 -21.08
N GLY A 346 -13.02 22.14 -21.14
CA GLY A 346 -12.00 21.98 -20.09
C GLY A 346 -12.10 20.63 -19.38
N GLY A 347 -11.20 20.42 -18.42
CA GLY A 347 -11.15 19.28 -17.53
C GLY A 347 -12.43 19.15 -16.72
N GLU A 348 -12.94 17.92 -16.59
CA GLU A 348 -14.16 17.66 -15.83
C GLU A 348 -14.03 18.12 -14.37
N PHE A 349 -12.85 17.88 -13.78
CA PHE A 349 -12.52 18.32 -12.44
C PHE A 349 -12.58 19.84 -12.29
N THR A 350 -11.96 20.57 -13.22
CA THR A 350 -11.93 22.03 -13.16
C THR A 350 -13.31 22.65 -13.34
N MET A 351 -14.11 22.12 -14.26
CA MET A 351 -15.50 22.56 -14.39
C MET A 351 -16.30 22.31 -13.12
N TYR A 352 -16.11 21.16 -12.48
CA TYR A 352 -16.79 20.82 -11.24
C TYR A 352 -16.37 21.75 -10.08
N ILE A 353 -15.07 21.88 -9.80
CA ILE A 353 -14.57 22.68 -8.68
C ILE A 353 -14.87 24.18 -8.83
N THR A 354 -15.08 24.66 -10.05
CA THR A 354 -15.44 26.07 -10.31
C THR A 354 -16.94 26.32 -10.34
N GLY A 355 -17.78 25.31 -10.07
CA GLY A 355 -19.24 25.45 -10.09
C GLY A 355 -19.81 25.70 -11.49
N ASN A 356 -19.10 25.25 -12.53
CA ASN A 356 -19.57 25.42 -13.91
C ASN A 356 -20.90 24.65 -14.08
N LYS A 357 -21.95 25.30 -14.59
CA LYS A 357 -23.28 24.68 -14.76
C LYS A 357 -23.27 23.40 -15.60
N ARG A 358 -22.33 23.29 -16.55
CA ARG A 358 -22.14 22.09 -17.39
C ARG A 358 -21.55 20.92 -16.60
N ALA A 359 -20.97 21.17 -15.43
CA ALA A 359 -20.48 20.12 -14.56
C ALA A 359 -21.60 19.28 -13.93
N ASN A 360 -22.84 19.81 -13.86
CA ASN A 360 -24.00 19.06 -13.36
C ASN A 360 -24.30 17.79 -14.20
N ASP A 361 -23.85 17.78 -15.46
CA ASP A 361 -24.03 16.64 -16.36
C ASP A 361 -22.85 15.64 -16.28
N LEU A 362 -21.76 16.00 -15.59
CA LEU A 362 -20.55 15.20 -15.47
C LEU A 362 -20.68 14.22 -14.30
N LYS A 363 -20.27 12.97 -14.53
CA LYS A 363 -20.63 11.82 -13.68
C LYS A 363 -19.47 11.29 -12.83
N ARG A 364 -18.54 12.12 -12.33
CA ARG A 364 -17.32 11.60 -11.67
C ARG A 364 -16.93 12.32 -10.38
N PRO A 365 -16.46 11.56 -9.35
CA PRO A 365 -16.05 12.15 -8.09
C PRO A 365 -14.60 12.60 -8.08
N VAL A 366 -14.40 13.72 -7.39
CA VAL A 366 -13.11 14.24 -6.93
C VAL A 366 -12.54 13.37 -5.81
N VAL A 367 -11.21 13.31 -5.66
CA VAL A 367 -10.53 12.57 -4.58
C VAL A 367 -9.82 13.56 -3.65
N CYS A 368 -9.93 13.43 -2.33
CA CYS A 368 -9.35 14.35 -1.33
C CYS A 368 -8.49 13.60 -0.28
N SER A 369 -7.35 14.18 0.14
CA SER A 369 -6.29 13.52 0.94
C SER A 369 -6.56 13.25 2.42
N THR A 370 -7.32 14.08 3.14
CA THR A 370 -7.27 14.08 4.62
C THR A 370 -8.55 13.71 5.34
N ARG A 371 -9.68 13.60 4.64
CA ARG A 371 -10.99 13.62 5.31
C ARG A 371 -11.68 12.26 5.27
N SER A 372 -12.05 11.76 6.46
CA SER A 372 -12.79 10.51 6.59
C SER A 372 -14.23 10.70 6.09
N VAL A 373 -14.85 9.61 5.63
CA VAL A 373 -16.27 9.56 5.25
C VAL A 373 -17.18 9.99 6.41
N LYS A 374 -16.72 9.80 7.65
CA LYS A 374 -17.47 10.16 8.86
C LYS A 374 -17.53 11.67 9.08
N ASP A 375 -16.46 12.38 8.74
CA ASP A 375 -16.38 13.83 8.94
C ASP A 375 -17.03 14.60 7.78
N PHE A 376 -17.10 13.97 6.60
CA PHE A 376 -17.67 14.54 5.37
C PHE A 376 -18.53 13.49 4.67
N PRO A 377 -19.80 13.36 5.07
CA PRO A 377 -20.69 12.34 4.54
C PRO A 377 -20.93 12.58 3.05
N LEU A 378 -21.18 11.48 2.38
CA LEU A 378 -21.22 11.41 0.94
C LEU A 378 -22.52 12.02 0.42
N PRO A 379 -22.52 12.92 -0.60
CA PRO A 379 -23.78 13.28 -1.22
C PRO A 379 -24.44 12.06 -1.86
N PRO A 380 -25.78 12.06 -1.95
CA PRO A 380 -26.55 10.99 -2.59
C PRO A 380 -26.21 10.75 -4.08
N LEU A 381 -25.52 11.69 -4.73
CA LEU A 381 -25.34 11.74 -6.19
C LEU A 381 -23.98 11.24 -6.68
N ILE A 382 -23.07 10.83 -5.81
CA ILE A 382 -21.79 10.26 -6.26
C ILE A 382 -21.97 8.80 -6.66
N ARG A 383 -21.70 8.53 -7.94
CA ARG A 383 -21.55 7.17 -8.44
C ARG A 383 -20.12 6.72 -8.17
N SER A 384 -19.99 5.55 -7.57
CA SER A 384 -18.70 4.92 -7.37
C SER A 384 -18.11 4.46 -8.72
N TYR A 385 -16.80 4.21 -8.77
CA TYR A 385 -16.16 3.70 -9.97
C TYR A 385 -16.67 2.30 -10.29
N SER A 386 -16.96 2.03 -11.56
CA SER A 386 -17.30 0.68 -11.95
C SER A 386 -16.13 -0.25 -11.62
N TYR A 387 -16.44 -1.44 -11.11
CA TYR A 387 -15.51 -2.57 -10.94
C TYR A 387 -14.53 -2.70 -12.13
N THR A 388 -15.07 -2.53 -13.35
CA THR A 388 -14.34 -2.60 -14.61
C THR A 388 -13.25 -1.52 -14.75
N GLN A 389 -13.53 -0.28 -14.38
CA GLN A 389 -12.54 0.81 -14.44
C GLN A 389 -11.43 0.61 -13.41
N ARG A 390 -11.78 0.08 -12.22
CA ARG A 390 -10.79 -0.19 -11.17
C ARG A 390 -9.83 -1.30 -11.57
N ILE A 391 -10.35 -2.43 -12.06
CA ILE A 391 -9.49 -3.52 -12.55
C ILE A 391 -8.61 -3.00 -13.67
N LYS A 392 -9.21 -2.32 -14.67
CA LYS A 392 -8.45 -1.75 -15.78
C LYS A 392 -7.27 -0.93 -15.28
N GLY A 393 -7.50 -0.06 -14.31
CA GLY A 393 -6.44 0.73 -13.72
C GLY A 393 -5.38 -0.16 -13.08
N GLU A 394 -5.74 -0.94 -12.07
CA GLU A 394 -4.76 -1.76 -11.33
C GLU A 394 -3.98 -2.74 -12.21
N THR A 395 -4.59 -3.33 -13.23
CA THR A 395 -3.90 -4.29 -14.11
C THR A 395 -3.13 -3.62 -15.25
N SER A 396 -3.51 -2.39 -15.63
CA SER A 396 -2.68 -1.60 -16.56
C SER A 396 -1.44 -1.05 -15.86
N PHE A 397 -1.49 -0.82 -14.55
CA PHE A 397 -0.42 -0.17 -13.79
C PHE A 397 0.42 -1.16 -12.97
N GLY A 398 1.70 -1.29 -13.35
CA GLY A 398 2.72 -1.96 -12.53
C GLY A 398 2.73 -3.49 -12.60
N ASN A 399 2.18 -4.08 -13.67
CA ASN A 399 2.06 -5.52 -13.89
C ASN A 399 1.47 -6.24 -12.67
N ARG A 400 0.49 -5.60 -12.02
CA ARG A 400 -0.29 -6.22 -10.97
C ARG A 400 -1.40 -7.04 -11.59
N PHE A 401 -1.77 -8.11 -10.91
CA PHE A 401 -2.94 -8.91 -11.26
C PHE A 401 -3.78 -9.14 -10.01
N VAL A 402 -5.03 -9.53 -10.22
CA VAL A 402 -5.95 -9.87 -9.13
C VAL A 402 -5.46 -11.18 -8.49
N MET A 403 -5.11 -11.14 -7.21
CA MET A 403 -4.70 -12.30 -6.40
C MET A 403 -5.89 -13.03 -5.79
N ALA A 404 -6.93 -12.27 -5.46
CA ALA A 404 -8.15 -12.75 -4.86
C ALA A 404 -9.24 -11.71 -5.09
N GLN A 405 -10.46 -12.17 -5.36
CA GLN A 405 -11.63 -11.31 -5.49
C GLN A 405 -12.84 -11.98 -4.81
N HIS A 406 -13.73 -11.16 -4.26
CA HIS A 406 -15.02 -11.60 -3.75
C HIS A 406 -16.10 -10.57 -4.03
N PHE A 407 -17.25 -11.04 -4.46
CA PHE A 407 -18.45 -10.25 -4.67
C PHE A 407 -19.39 -10.50 -3.50
N HIS A 408 -19.88 -9.43 -2.89
CA HIS A 408 -20.88 -9.50 -1.83
C HIS A 408 -21.82 -8.32 -1.98
N GLU A 409 -23.11 -8.61 -2.17
CA GLU A 409 -24.12 -7.61 -2.55
C GLU A 409 -23.68 -6.87 -3.83
N ASP A 410 -23.72 -5.55 -3.84
CA ASP A 410 -23.21 -4.74 -4.95
C ASP A 410 -21.76 -4.30 -4.75
N CYS A 411 -21.02 -4.94 -3.82
CA CYS A 411 -19.63 -4.65 -3.56
C CYS A 411 -18.68 -5.72 -4.10
N CYS A 412 -17.52 -5.30 -4.61
CA CYS A 412 -16.41 -6.19 -4.96
C CYS A 412 -15.18 -5.87 -4.11
N SER A 413 -14.65 -6.85 -3.39
CA SER A 413 -13.37 -6.75 -2.69
C SER A 413 -12.28 -7.48 -3.48
N MET A 414 -11.14 -6.83 -3.72
CA MET A 414 -10.02 -7.40 -4.48
C MET A 414 -8.69 -7.16 -3.80
N PHE A 415 -7.79 -8.15 -3.85
CA PHE A 415 -6.35 -7.98 -3.61
C PHE A 415 -5.60 -8.02 -4.93
N PHE A 416 -4.62 -7.12 -5.06
CA PHE A 416 -3.71 -7.11 -6.19
C PHE A 416 -2.29 -7.43 -5.71
N ALA A 417 -1.47 -8.07 -6.56
CA ALA A 417 -0.04 -8.18 -6.28
C ALA A 417 0.76 -8.25 -7.58
N ARG A 418 2.08 -8.04 -7.47
CA ARG A 418 3.03 -8.31 -8.56
C ARG A 418 3.79 -9.61 -8.25
N ILE A 419 3.78 -10.55 -9.18
CA ILE A 419 4.56 -11.79 -9.09
C ILE A 419 5.78 -11.64 -9.99
N PRO A 420 7.01 -11.71 -9.44
CA PRO A 420 8.22 -11.76 -10.24
C PRO A 420 8.18 -12.88 -11.28
N GLY A 421 8.48 -12.54 -12.53
CA GLY A 421 8.50 -13.51 -13.63
C GLY A 421 7.13 -13.87 -14.21
N TYR A 422 6.04 -13.34 -13.65
CA TYR A 422 4.73 -13.36 -14.30
C TYR A 422 4.50 -11.98 -14.92
N ASP A 423 4.79 -11.86 -16.21
CA ASP A 423 4.39 -10.71 -17.00
C ASP A 423 3.14 -11.08 -17.77
N ALA A 424 2.00 -10.54 -17.34
CA ALA A 424 0.77 -10.73 -18.09
C ALA A 424 0.91 -10.08 -19.49
N GLY A 425 1.71 -9.02 -19.63
CA GLY A 425 1.80 -8.18 -20.82
C GLY A 425 0.80 -7.01 -20.76
N THR A 426 1.08 -5.90 -21.43
CA THR A 426 0.13 -4.77 -21.54
C THR A 426 -1.03 -5.15 -22.49
N GLY A 427 -2.28 -5.00 -22.03
CA GLY A 427 -3.48 -5.39 -22.81
C GLY A 427 -3.87 -6.88 -22.70
N SER A 428 -3.26 -7.61 -21.77
CA SER A 428 -3.39 -9.05 -21.57
C SER A 428 -4.51 -9.49 -20.65
N ALA A 429 -5.32 -8.57 -20.13
CA ALA A 429 -6.35 -8.88 -19.16
C ALA A 429 -7.71 -8.38 -19.61
N LYS A 430 -8.75 -9.17 -19.32
CA LYS A 430 -10.14 -8.84 -19.54
C LYS A 430 -10.95 -9.10 -18.28
N TRP A 431 -12.07 -8.42 -18.18
CA TRP A 431 -13.01 -8.59 -17.08
C TRP A 431 -14.43 -8.37 -17.59
N CYS A 432 -15.41 -8.93 -16.90
CA CYS A 432 -16.82 -8.69 -17.19
C CYS A 432 -17.66 -8.74 -15.91
N ILE A 433 -18.87 -8.20 -16.03
CA ILE A 433 -19.98 -8.44 -15.11
C ILE A 433 -21.10 -9.03 -15.94
N MET A 434 -21.62 -10.18 -15.52
CA MET A 434 -22.63 -10.93 -16.27
C MET A 434 -23.76 -11.34 -15.34
N SER A 435 -25.02 -11.23 -15.78
CA SER A 435 -26.19 -11.53 -14.95
C SER A 435 -26.73 -12.96 -15.14
N THR A 436 -26.20 -13.73 -16.09
CA THR A 436 -26.63 -15.11 -16.38
C THR A 436 -25.42 -16.00 -16.65
N TYR A 437 -25.58 -17.32 -16.49
CA TYR A 437 -24.51 -18.26 -16.80
C TYR A 437 -24.25 -18.30 -18.32
N SER A 438 -25.32 -18.23 -19.12
CA SER A 438 -25.22 -18.18 -20.58
C SER A 438 -24.38 -17.00 -21.09
N SER A 439 -24.61 -15.79 -20.57
CA SER A 439 -23.85 -14.59 -20.98
C SER A 439 -22.39 -14.66 -20.52
N LEU A 440 -22.13 -15.18 -19.31
CA LEU A 440 -20.79 -15.49 -18.85
C LEU A 440 -20.08 -16.45 -19.82
N ARG A 441 -20.73 -17.56 -20.19
CA ARG A 441 -20.15 -18.56 -21.08
C ARG A 441 -19.84 -17.99 -22.47
N THR A 442 -20.75 -17.23 -23.07
CA THR A 442 -20.51 -16.53 -24.34
C THR A 442 -19.29 -15.63 -24.26
N TRP A 443 -19.14 -14.85 -23.18
CA TRP A 443 -17.96 -14.01 -22.98
C TRP A 443 -16.66 -14.82 -22.80
N LEU A 444 -16.72 -15.98 -22.14
CA LEU A 444 -15.56 -16.86 -22.04
C LEU A 444 -15.11 -17.38 -23.40
N GLU A 445 -16.06 -17.86 -24.20
CA GLU A 445 -15.79 -18.46 -25.51
C GLU A 445 -15.34 -17.40 -26.53
N GLU A 446 -16.10 -16.32 -26.67
CA GLU A 446 -15.91 -15.31 -27.72
C GLU A 446 -14.85 -14.26 -27.35
N ASP A 447 -14.73 -13.91 -26.08
CA ASP A 447 -13.89 -12.81 -25.63
C ASP A 447 -12.63 -13.24 -24.89
N CYS A 448 -12.57 -14.45 -24.34
CA CYS A 448 -11.40 -14.91 -23.60
C CYS A 448 -10.65 -16.01 -24.35
N TRP A 449 -11.23 -17.20 -24.46
CA TRP A 449 -10.55 -18.39 -24.97
C TRP A 449 -10.14 -18.25 -26.44
N SER A 450 -11.01 -17.66 -27.28
CA SER A 450 -10.69 -17.35 -28.69
C SER A 450 -9.48 -16.42 -28.86
N LYS A 451 -9.15 -15.66 -27.82
CA LYS A 451 -8.07 -14.65 -27.79
C LYS A 451 -6.90 -15.10 -26.89
N GLY A 452 -6.89 -16.35 -26.45
CA GLY A 452 -5.82 -16.92 -25.62
C GLY A 452 -5.79 -16.41 -24.18
N LEU A 453 -6.90 -15.86 -23.67
CA LEU A 453 -7.06 -15.51 -22.25
C LEU A 453 -7.76 -16.63 -21.51
N ASN A 454 -7.38 -16.86 -20.25
CA ASN A 454 -8.04 -17.79 -19.35
C ASN A 454 -8.47 -17.06 -18.08
N VAL A 455 -9.62 -17.45 -17.53
CA VAL A 455 -10.15 -16.90 -16.27
C VAL A 455 -9.24 -17.28 -15.12
N MET A 456 -8.77 -16.28 -14.39
CA MET A 456 -8.04 -16.47 -13.13
C MET A 456 -9.00 -16.50 -11.94
N HIS A 457 -10.03 -15.63 -11.98
CA HIS A 457 -10.98 -15.52 -10.88
C HIS A 457 -12.41 -15.32 -11.41
N ILE A 458 -13.35 -16.01 -10.77
CA ILE A 458 -14.78 -15.79 -10.85
C ILE A 458 -15.37 -15.66 -9.44
N SER A 459 -16.26 -14.70 -9.24
CA SER A 459 -17.04 -14.55 -8.02
C SER A 459 -18.49 -14.21 -8.36
N CYS A 460 -19.41 -14.41 -7.42
CA CYS A 460 -20.83 -14.19 -7.61
C CYS A 460 -21.45 -13.56 -6.35
N SER A 461 -22.29 -12.55 -6.51
CA SER A 461 -23.05 -11.91 -5.41
C SER A 461 -24.53 -12.32 -5.35
N GLY A 462 -24.89 -13.46 -5.94
CA GLY A 462 -26.26 -13.98 -5.96
C GLY A 462 -27.05 -13.58 -7.21
N HIS A 463 -26.81 -12.39 -7.78
CA HIS A 463 -27.48 -11.91 -9.00
C HIS A 463 -26.53 -11.58 -10.16
N ARG A 464 -25.21 -11.57 -9.93
CA ARG A 464 -24.19 -11.23 -10.94
C ARG A 464 -22.90 -12.00 -10.73
N PHE A 465 -22.30 -12.43 -11.84
CA PHE A 465 -20.94 -12.91 -11.92
C PHE A 465 -19.98 -11.74 -12.17
N GLY A 466 -18.85 -11.75 -11.47
CA GLY A 466 -17.66 -10.99 -11.83
C GLY A 466 -16.55 -11.94 -12.25
N ALA A 467 -16.02 -11.77 -13.46
CA ALA A 467 -14.92 -12.59 -13.95
C ALA A 467 -13.71 -11.71 -14.32
N TYR A 468 -12.52 -12.25 -14.08
CA TYR A 468 -11.23 -11.68 -14.46
C TYR A 468 -10.41 -12.75 -15.18
N ALA A 469 -9.98 -12.44 -16.40
CA ALA A 469 -9.20 -13.31 -17.27
C ALA A 469 -7.88 -12.63 -17.64
N SER A 470 -6.82 -13.44 -17.77
CA SER A 470 -5.49 -12.99 -18.12
C SER A 470 -4.86 -13.92 -19.15
N GLN A 471 -4.05 -13.35 -20.04
CA GLN A 471 -3.21 -14.10 -20.96
C GLN A 471 -2.12 -14.85 -20.18
N GLY A 472 -1.74 -16.02 -20.69
CA GLY A 472 -0.69 -16.85 -20.08
C GLY A 472 -1.10 -17.58 -18.79
N PHE A 473 -2.34 -17.43 -18.32
CA PHE A 473 -2.83 -18.20 -17.17
C PHE A 473 -3.26 -19.62 -17.57
N GLY A 474 -2.36 -20.59 -17.46
CA GLY A 474 -2.64 -21.97 -17.88
C GLY A 474 -2.76 -22.13 -19.40
N SER A 475 -2.89 -23.37 -19.87
CA SER A 475 -2.88 -23.69 -21.30
C SER A 475 -4.26 -23.99 -21.88
N ARG A 476 -5.19 -24.49 -21.07
CA ARG A 476 -6.57 -24.82 -21.45
C ARG A 476 -7.50 -24.59 -20.27
N GLN A 477 -8.77 -24.31 -20.54
CA GLN A 477 -9.77 -24.08 -19.51
C GLN A 477 -11.11 -24.68 -19.90
N GLN A 478 -11.86 -25.10 -18.89
CA GLN A 478 -13.26 -25.53 -19.00
C GLN A 478 -14.06 -24.88 -17.87
N ILE A 479 -15.36 -24.73 -18.09
CA ILE A 479 -16.31 -24.25 -17.08
C ILE A 479 -17.41 -25.29 -16.89
N PHE A 480 -17.70 -25.59 -15.63
CA PHE A 480 -18.77 -26.49 -15.23
C PHE A 480 -19.76 -25.74 -14.36
N ALA A 481 -21.05 -26.02 -14.52
CA ALA A 481 -22.10 -25.48 -13.67
C ALA A 481 -23.11 -26.58 -13.33
N GLY A 482 -23.52 -26.65 -12.06
CA GLY A 482 -24.44 -27.68 -11.58
C GLY A 482 -24.35 -27.91 -10.07
N THR A 483 -24.82 -29.08 -9.61
CA THR A 483 -24.71 -29.48 -8.20
C THR A 483 -23.26 -29.77 -7.82
N PHE A 484 -22.98 -29.85 -6.51
CA PHE A 484 -21.65 -30.26 -6.01
C PHE A 484 -21.21 -31.60 -6.60
N GLU A 485 -22.13 -32.56 -6.65
CA GLU A 485 -21.93 -33.92 -7.14
C GLU A 485 -21.64 -33.92 -8.64
N HIS A 486 -22.30 -33.05 -9.40
CA HIS A 486 -22.01 -32.86 -10.83
C HIS A 486 -20.59 -32.29 -11.03
N ILE A 487 -20.24 -31.21 -10.35
CA ILE A 487 -18.90 -30.60 -10.44
C ILE A 487 -17.83 -31.60 -10.03
N LYS A 488 -18.04 -32.31 -8.91
CA LYS A 488 -17.13 -33.34 -8.42
C LYS A 488 -16.96 -34.46 -9.44
N SER A 489 -18.05 -34.97 -10.01
CA SER A 489 -18.00 -36.01 -11.04
C SER A 489 -17.28 -35.54 -12.31
N CYS A 490 -17.58 -34.34 -12.80
CA CYS A 490 -16.88 -33.73 -13.94
C CYS A 490 -15.38 -33.59 -13.65
N PHE A 491 -15.02 -33.18 -12.43
CA PHE A 491 -13.63 -33.02 -12.03
C PHE A 491 -12.90 -34.38 -11.92
N GLU A 492 -13.52 -35.39 -11.31
CA GLU A 492 -12.95 -36.73 -11.15
C GLU A 492 -12.79 -37.47 -12.50
N ASN A 493 -13.75 -37.29 -13.41
CA ASN A 493 -13.74 -37.93 -14.73
C ASN A 493 -12.74 -37.30 -15.71
N ASN A 494 -12.41 -36.00 -15.56
CA ASN A 494 -11.47 -35.29 -16.44
C ASN A 494 -9.99 -35.50 -16.08
N LYS A 495 -9.69 -36.56 -15.32
CA LYS A 495 -8.35 -37.07 -14.98
C LYS A 495 -7.45 -36.02 -14.31
N TRP A 496 -7.39 -36.14 -13.00
CA TRP A 496 -6.35 -35.64 -12.09
C TRP A 496 -4.90 -35.69 -12.61
N ASN A 497 -4.59 -36.62 -13.52
CA ASN A 497 -3.24 -36.86 -14.01
C ASN A 497 -2.79 -35.90 -15.12
N ASP A 498 -3.71 -35.14 -15.72
CA ASP A 498 -3.39 -34.30 -16.88
C ASP A 498 -3.08 -32.83 -16.50
N GLY A 499 -2.91 -32.54 -15.20
CA GLY A 499 -2.58 -31.20 -14.69
C GLY A 499 -3.76 -30.22 -14.65
N TRP A 500 -4.99 -30.73 -14.60
CA TRP A 500 -6.21 -29.93 -14.42
C TRP A 500 -6.46 -29.65 -12.94
N SER A 501 -6.83 -28.41 -12.62
CA SER A 501 -7.16 -27.97 -11.26
C SER A 501 -8.34 -27.01 -11.29
N ILE A 502 -9.21 -27.07 -10.29
CA ILE A 502 -10.21 -26.03 -10.03
C ILE A 502 -9.44 -24.78 -9.61
N THR A 503 -9.41 -23.80 -10.49
CA THR A 503 -8.70 -22.52 -10.31
C THR A 503 -9.61 -21.45 -9.78
N SER A 504 -10.92 -21.54 -10.04
CA SER A 504 -11.89 -20.64 -9.45
C SER A 504 -13.24 -21.33 -9.21
N LEU A 505 -13.92 -20.94 -8.14
CA LEU A 505 -15.21 -21.50 -7.73
C LEU A 505 -16.10 -20.40 -7.15
N CYS A 506 -17.38 -20.39 -7.52
CA CYS A 506 -18.36 -19.47 -6.95
C CYS A 506 -19.77 -20.08 -6.95
N PRO A 507 -20.72 -19.48 -6.19
CA PRO A 507 -22.15 -19.77 -6.34
C PRO A 507 -22.63 -19.52 -7.77
N GLY A 508 -23.54 -20.33 -8.28
CA GLY A 508 -24.22 -20.02 -9.54
C GLY A 508 -25.46 -19.14 -9.35
N ILE A 509 -25.91 -18.52 -10.44
CA ILE A 509 -27.17 -17.76 -10.49
C ILE A 509 -28.33 -18.68 -10.90
N GLU A 510 -28.11 -19.42 -12.00
CA GLU A 510 -29.08 -20.37 -12.59
C GLU A 510 -28.77 -21.83 -12.18
N HIS A 511 -27.67 -22.03 -11.47
CA HIS A 511 -27.14 -23.30 -11.02
C HIS A 511 -26.67 -23.17 -9.56
N ASP A 512 -26.51 -24.26 -8.82
CA ASP A 512 -26.01 -24.18 -7.44
C ASP A 512 -24.58 -23.62 -7.41
N TRP A 513 -23.72 -24.11 -8.31
CA TRP A 513 -22.29 -23.82 -8.32
C TRP A 513 -21.76 -23.65 -9.73
N VAL A 514 -20.70 -22.84 -9.85
CA VAL A 514 -19.91 -22.68 -11.08
C VAL A 514 -18.44 -22.86 -10.74
N ALA A 515 -17.79 -23.80 -11.42
CA ALA A 515 -16.37 -24.09 -11.28
C ALA A 515 -15.63 -23.87 -12.60
N VAL A 516 -14.51 -23.17 -12.52
CA VAL A 516 -13.55 -23.02 -13.61
C VAL A 516 -12.38 -23.96 -13.34
N VAL A 517 -12.09 -24.81 -14.31
CA VAL A 517 -10.99 -25.77 -14.24
C VAL A 517 -9.98 -25.43 -15.30
N THR A 518 -8.73 -25.22 -14.90
CA THR A 518 -7.63 -24.84 -15.79
C THR A 518 -6.58 -25.93 -15.80
N GLN A 519 -6.07 -26.23 -17.00
CA GLN A 519 -4.87 -27.04 -17.16
C GLN A 519 -3.64 -26.16 -16.97
N CYS A 520 -2.91 -26.36 -15.88
CA CYS A 520 -1.76 -25.54 -15.50
C CYS A 520 -0.45 -26.27 -15.86
N GLN A 521 0.37 -25.69 -16.75
CA GLN A 521 1.65 -26.27 -17.15
C GLN A 521 2.79 -26.02 -16.15
N GLY A 522 2.60 -25.07 -15.22
CA GLY A 522 3.53 -24.70 -14.17
C GLY A 522 2.81 -23.78 -13.20
N ASP A 523 3.19 -23.85 -11.92
CA ASP A 523 2.37 -23.29 -10.87
C ASP A 523 2.85 -21.91 -10.39
N TYR A 524 2.16 -20.86 -10.83
CA TYR A 524 2.48 -19.49 -10.44
C TYR A 524 1.90 -19.12 -9.06
N LEU A 525 0.74 -19.64 -8.67
CA LEU A 525 0.00 -19.19 -7.48
C LEU A 525 -0.13 -20.24 -6.37
N TYR A 526 -0.26 -21.53 -6.70
CA TYR A 526 -0.74 -22.57 -5.79
C TYR A 526 0.26 -23.74 -5.54
N GLY A 527 1.38 -23.79 -6.29
CA GLY A 527 2.49 -24.77 -6.20
C GLY A 527 2.27 -26.09 -6.97
N ASP A 528 3.30 -26.58 -7.69
CA ASP A 528 3.28 -27.74 -8.62
C ASP A 528 1.89 -28.34 -8.93
N SER A 529 1.31 -27.94 -10.08
CA SER A 529 0.03 -28.39 -10.63
C SER A 529 -0.07 -29.90 -10.91
N LYS A 530 1.00 -30.66 -10.61
CA LYS A 530 1.04 -32.11 -10.61
C LYS A 530 0.48 -32.72 -9.31
N GLY A 531 0.13 -31.89 -8.33
CA GLY A 531 -0.43 -32.33 -7.06
C GLY A 531 -1.90 -32.78 -7.15
N SER A 532 -2.29 -33.72 -6.29
CA SER A 532 -3.71 -34.01 -6.08
C SER A 532 -4.40 -32.79 -5.45
N GLN A 533 -5.46 -32.29 -6.10
CA GLN A 533 -6.46 -31.44 -5.46
C GLN A 533 -7.32 -32.23 -4.45
N SER A 534 -8.32 -31.62 -3.86
CA SER A 534 -9.43 -32.28 -3.17
C SER A 534 -10.62 -31.33 -3.29
N LEU A 535 -11.82 -31.87 -3.27
CA LEU A 535 -13.06 -31.10 -3.31
C LEU A 535 -13.99 -31.61 -2.22
N ARG A 536 -14.29 -30.75 -1.25
CA ARG A 536 -15.16 -31.10 -0.11
C ARG A 536 -16.33 -30.12 0.00
N LYS A 537 -17.40 -30.63 0.59
CA LYS A 537 -18.62 -29.90 0.92
C LYS A 537 -18.75 -29.88 2.45
N ALA A 538 -19.14 -28.74 3.01
CA ALA A 538 -19.47 -28.60 4.41
C ALA A 538 -20.81 -27.89 4.56
N SER A 539 -21.57 -28.27 5.59
CA SER A 539 -22.91 -27.75 5.93
C SER A 539 -22.89 -26.83 7.15
N SER A 540 -21.72 -26.65 7.77
CA SER A 540 -21.54 -25.74 8.90
C SER A 540 -20.12 -25.21 8.98
N TRP A 541 -19.93 -24.09 9.66
CA TRP A 541 -18.59 -23.56 9.96
C TRP A 541 -17.72 -24.55 10.76
N VAL A 542 -18.32 -25.33 11.66
CA VAL A 542 -17.60 -26.32 12.48
C VAL A 542 -17.02 -27.40 11.57
N GLU A 543 -17.84 -27.91 10.65
CA GLU A 543 -17.43 -28.90 9.66
C GLU A 543 -16.36 -28.32 8.70
N LEU A 544 -16.58 -27.12 8.15
CA LEU A 544 -15.61 -26.45 7.29
C LEU A 544 -14.25 -26.29 7.97
N ARG A 545 -14.24 -25.85 9.24
CA ARG A 545 -13.02 -25.69 10.02
C ARG A 545 -12.29 -27.02 10.24
N ALA A 546 -13.03 -28.10 10.50
CA ALA A 546 -12.45 -29.43 10.63
C ALA A 546 -11.81 -29.88 9.31
N GLN A 547 -12.51 -29.70 8.19
CA GLN A 547 -12.01 -30.04 6.85
C GLN A 547 -10.76 -29.23 6.48
N ILE A 548 -10.71 -27.92 6.77
CA ILE A 548 -9.48 -27.12 6.57
C ILE A 548 -8.31 -27.70 7.37
N GLY A 549 -8.55 -28.12 8.62
CA GLY A 549 -7.53 -28.74 9.46
C GLY A 549 -7.04 -30.08 8.90
N GLU A 550 -7.91 -30.88 8.29
CA GLU A 550 -7.54 -32.13 7.62
C GLU A 550 -6.70 -31.88 6.37
N GLU A 551 -7.09 -30.93 5.52
CA GLU A 551 -6.32 -30.57 4.31
C GLU A 551 -4.89 -30.09 4.67
N TRP A 552 -4.75 -29.28 5.73
CA TRP A 552 -3.43 -28.87 6.21
C TRP A 552 -2.59 -30.01 6.77
N LYS A 553 -3.20 -30.99 7.45
CA LYS A 553 -2.49 -32.22 7.89
C LYS A 553 -1.97 -33.01 6.70
N GLU A 554 -2.70 -33.00 5.59
CA GLU A 554 -2.32 -33.63 4.32
C GLU A 554 -1.38 -32.75 3.46
N ARG A 555 -0.88 -31.62 4.00
CA ARG A 555 0.00 -30.65 3.29
C ARG A 555 -0.64 -30.10 2.01
N ARG A 556 -1.94 -29.80 2.08
CA ARG A 556 -2.68 -29.12 1.01
C ARG A 556 -3.06 -27.70 1.43
N ASN A 557 -2.95 -26.76 0.50
CA ASN A 557 -3.41 -25.39 0.69
C ASN A 557 -4.82 -25.25 0.13
N ILE A 558 -5.68 -24.52 0.83
CA ILE A 558 -7.00 -24.15 0.30
C ILE A 558 -6.78 -23.19 -0.86
N THR A 559 -7.22 -23.56 -2.06
CA THR A 559 -7.07 -22.76 -3.28
C THR A 559 -8.37 -22.14 -3.75
N ASN A 560 -9.51 -22.64 -3.29
CA ASN A 560 -10.82 -22.06 -3.55
C ASN A 560 -11.77 -22.31 -2.39
N LEU A 561 -12.65 -21.34 -2.12
CA LEU A 561 -13.70 -21.45 -1.13
C LEU A 561 -14.90 -20.61 -1.57
N ALA A 562 -16.07 -21.24 -1.62
CA ALA A 562 -17.32 -20.59 -1.97
C ALA A 562 -18.43 -21.01 -1.00
N VAL A 563 -19.44 -20.16 -0.82
CA VAL A 563 -20.57 -20.38 0.09
C VAL A 563 -21.88 -19.95 -0.58
N ALA A 564 -22.87 -20.83 -0.52
CA ALA A 564 -24.22 -20.60 -1.01
C ALA A 564 -25.20 -21.47 -0.21
N ASN A 565 -26.37 -20.94 0.13
CA ASN A 565 -27.43 -21.69 0.83
C ASN A 565 -26.89 -22.48 2.05
N ASP A 566 -26.15 -21.79 2.92
CA ASP A 566 -25.50 -22.35 4.13
C ASP A 566 -24.61 -23.59 3.87
N THR A 567 -24.17 -23.75 2.63
CA THR A 567 -23.26 -24.81 2.20
C THR A 567 -21.96 -24.18 1.73
N TRP A 568 -20.84 -24.71 2.20
CA TRP A 568 -19.51 -24.34 1.74
C TRP A 568 -18.97 -25.43 0.81
N ILE A 569 -18.30 -25.01 -0.26
CA ILE A 569 -17.42 -25.89 -1.04
C ILE A 569 -16.01 -25.35 -0.92
N LEU A 570 -15.07 -26.24 -0.60
CA LEU A 570 -13.65 -25.95 -0.56
C LEU A 570 -12.90 -26.82 -1.56
N ALA A 571 -11.97 -26.22 -2.30
CA ALA A 571 -10.96 -26.95 -3.05
C ALA A 571 -9.59 -26.73 -2.41
N ALA A 572 -8.82 -27.80 -2.23
CA ALA A 572 -7.46 -27.73 -1.68
C ALA A 572 -6.47 -28.45 -2.59
N GLN A 573 -5.25 -27.93 -2.73
CA GLN A 573 -4.22 -28.48 -3.61
C GLN A 573 -2.96 -28.79 -2.82
N ALA A 574 -2.34 -29.94 -3.10
CA ALA A 574 -1.04 -30.29 -2.51
C ALA A 574 -0.03 -29.18 -2.78
N SER A 575 0.61 -28.67 -1.72
CA SER A 575 1.50 -27.53 -1.84
C SER A 575 2.60 -27.60 -0.78
N PRO A 576 3.87 -27.34 -1.12
CA PRO A 576 4.95 -27.24 -0.13
C PRO A 576 4.89 -25.92 0.65
N ARG A 577 4.05 -24.98 0.23
CA ARG A 577 3.92 -23.65 0.84
C ARG A 577 3.07 -23.73 2.10
N SER A 578 3.46 -22.99 3.14
CA SER A 578 2.61 -22.83 4.32
C SER A 578 1.40 -21.95 4.01
N GLN A 579 0.27 -22.23 4.64
CA GLN A 579 -0.91 -21.39 4.57
C GLN A 579 -1.50 -21.17 5.96
N LYS A 580 -2.13 -20.03 6.15
CA LYS A 580 -2.93 -19.72 7.34
C LYS A 580 -4.20 -19.01 6.92
N TYR A 581 -5.23 -19.06 7.76
CA TYR A 581 -6.42 -18.24 7.57
C TYR A 581 -6.72 -17.36 8.78
N ARG A 582 -7.50 -16.31 8.55
CA ARG A 582 -8.03 -15.42 9.59
C ARG A 582 -9.50 -15.18 9.31
N ARG A 583 -10.33 -15.44 10.32
CA ARG A 583 -11.71 -14.97 10.35
C ARG A 583 -11.75 -13.54 10.92
N GLY A 584 -12.54 -12.68 10.29
CA GLY A 584 -12.71 -11.29 10.65
C GLY A 584 -13.52 -11.10 11.94
N PRO A 585 -13.58 -9.86 12.45
CA PRO A 585 -14.36 -9.51 13.63
C PRO A 585 -15.87 -9.71 13.42
N LYS A 586 -16.63 -9.84 14.51
CA LYS A 586 -18.08 -10.13 14.50
C LYS A 586 -18.95 -8.99 13.96
N ASP A 587 -18.42 -7.77 13.92
CA ASP A 587 -19.11 -6.59 13.41
C ASP A 587 -19.10 -6.53 11.87
N GLY A 588 -18.53 -7.54 11.19
CA GLY A 588 -18.43 -7.57 9.72
C GLY A 588 -17.35 -6.63 9.17
N SER A 589 -16.63 -5.92 10.04
CA SER A 589 -15.47 -5.14 9.63
C SER A 589 -14.44 -6.04 8.97
N PHE A 590 -13.75 -5.50 7.99
CA PHE A 590 -12.71 -6.24 7.33
C PHE A 590 -11.58 -6.48 8.42
N PRO A 591 -10.77 -7.58 8.40
CA PRO A 591 -9.65 -7.78 9.35
C PRO A 591 -8.30 -7.19 8.89
N ASN A 592 -7.54 -6.54 9.79
CA ASN A 592 -6.21 -5.96 9.49
C ASN A 592 -5.23 -6.95 8.82
N VAL A 593 -5.12 -6.86 7.49
CA VAL A 593 -4.36 -7.81 6.66
C VAL A 593 -2.87 -7.72 6.95
N ARG A 594 -2.35 -6.51 7.19
CA ARG A 594 -0.91 -6.29 7.35
C ARG A 594 -0.37 -7.06 8.55
N GLN A 595 -0.96 -6.80 9.71
CA GLN A 595 -0.56 -7.41 10.99
C GLN A 595 -0.72 -8.94 10.96
N HIS A 596 -1.78 -9.43 10.30
CA HIS A 596 -2.11 -10.84 10.31
C HIS A 596 -1.38 -11.65 9.23
N PHE A 597 -1.08 -11.07 8.07
CA PHE A 597 -0.52 -11.76 6.90
C PHE A 597 0.82 -11.20 6.46
N TRP A 598 0.87 -9.96 5.97
CA TRP A 598 2.03 -9.42 5.26
C TRP A 598 3.28 -9.30 6.12
N ASP A 599 3.16 -8.75 7.34
CA ASP A 599 4.30 -8.60 8.26
C ASP A 599 4.87 -9.96 8.68
N LYS A 600 4.10 -11.04 8.47
CA LYS A 600 4.50 -12.42 8.75
C LYS A 600 4.94 -13.18 7.50
N GLY A 601 5.08 -12.51 6.35
CA GLY A 601 5.54 -13.13 5.11
C GLY A 601 4.49 -13.92 4.33
N PHE A 602 3.18 -13.70 4.57
CA PHE A 602 2.10 -14.36 3.84
C PHE A 602 1.37 -13.38 2.93
N ASP A 603 1.00 -13.82 1.73
CA ASP A 603 0.22 -13.08 0.76
C ASP A 603 -1.22 -13.58 0.74
N VAL A 604 -2.21 -12.69 0.74
CA VAL A 604 -3.63 -13.07 0.70
C VAL A 604 -3.95 -13.65 -0.68
N THR A 605 -4.36 -14.92 -0.70
CA THR A 605 -4.68 -15.68 -1.92
C THR A 605 -6.15 -16.03 -2.02
N LEU A 606 -6.90 -15.94 -0.92
CA LEU A 606 -8.36 -16.10 -0.92
C LEU A 606 -8.99 -15.12 0.04
N LEU A 607 -10.17 -14.63 -0.34
CA LEU A 607 -11.00 -13.80 0.50
C LEU A 607 -12.46 -14.18 0.26
N LEU A 608 -13.26 -14.23 1.32
CA LEU A 608 -14.67 -14.55 1.29
C LEU A 608 -15.37 -13.72 2.35
N LYS A 609 -16.52 -13.13 2.06
CA LYS A 609 -17.44 -12.61 3.08
C LYS A 609 -18.56 -13.62 3.25
N ASP A 610 -18.61 -14.25 4.42
CA ASP A 610 -19.58 -15.29 4.74
C ASP A 610 -20.98 -14.66 4.85
N PRO A 611 -21.96 -15.05 4.02
CA PRO A 611 -23.30 -14.48 4.08
C PRO A 611 -24.05 -14.90 5.35
N SER A 612 -23.67 -16.00 6.00
CA SER A 612 -24.36 -16.51 7.19
C SER A 612 -24.11 -15.69 8.45
N ASP A 613 -22.96 -15.00 8.53
CA ASP A 613 -22.60 -14.21 9.70
C ASP A 613 -21.87 -12.90 9.41
N THR A 614 -21.82 -12.52 8.14
CA THR A 614 -21.19 -11.30 7.58
C THR A 614 -19.69 -11.18 7.81
N ARG A 615 -19.04 -12.16 8.44
CA ARG A 615 -17.60 -12.10 8.75
C ARG A 615 -16.78 -12.42 7.51
N TRP A 616 -15.66 -11.73 7.41
CA TRP A 616 -14.66 -12.04 6.41
C TRP A 616 -13.84 -13.27 6.77
N LEU A 617 -13.39 -13.99 5.76
CA LEU A 617 -12.47 -15.11 5.88
C LEU A 617 -11.37 -14.92 4.84
N LEU A 618 -10.13 -14.79 5.31
CA LEU A 618 -8.97 -14.55 4.47
C LEU A 618 -8.01 -15.72 4.61
N PHE A 619 -7.47 -16.20 3.50
CA PHE A 619 -6.35 -17.15 3.50
C PHE A 619 -5.12 -16.46 2.95
N GLY A 620 -4.00 -16.64 3.64
CA GLY A 620 -2.71 -16.18 3.17
C GLY A 620 -1.73 -17.32 3.04
N THR A 621 -0.99 -17.30 1.94
CA THR A 621 -0.03 -18.33 1.55
C THR A 621 1.38 -17.77 1.65
N GLY A 622 2.26 -18.48 2.34
CA GLY A 622 3.66 -18.11 2.56
C GLY A 622 4.55 -18.53 1.39
N GLY A 623 5.71 -17.89 1.27
CA GLY A 623 6.70 -18.24 0.23
C GLY A 623 6.31 -17.79 -1.19
N LEU A 624 5.19 -17.10 -1.35
CA LEU A 624 4.93 -16.30 -2.54
C LEU A 624 5.96 -15.16 -2.55
N LYS A 625 6.80 -15.11 -3.59
CA LYS A 625 7.75 -14.00 -3.79
C LYS A 625 7.04 -12.75 -4.31
N ALA A 626 5.78 -12.52 -3.93
CA ALA A 626 5.01 -11.38 -4.40
C ALA A 626 5.66 -10.09 -3.88
N VAL A 627 5.96 -9.18 -4.80
CA VAL A 627 6.47 -7.83 -4.52
C VAL A 627 5.35 -6.84 -4.71
N ASN A 628 5.47 -5.65 -4.09
CA ASN A 628 4.44 -4.61 -4.16
C ASN A 628 3.05 -5.15 -3.80
N ARG A 629 2.96 -5.84 -2.66
CA ARG A 629 1.73 -6.41 -2.10
C ARG A 629 0.65 -5.34 -2.05
N GLY A 630 -0.38 -5.52 -2.87
CA GLY A 630 -1.45 -4.55 -3.08
C GLY A 630 -2.62 -4.77 -2.14
N TYR A 631 -3.38 -3.69 -2.00
CA TYR A 631 -4.42 -3.45 -1.00
C TYR A 631 -5.65 -4.31 -1.22
N CYS A 632 -6.43 -4.55 -0.15
CA CYS A 632 -7.83 -4.84 -0.35
C CYS A 632 -8.54 -3.53 -0.65
N THR A 633 -9.24 -3.48 -1.78
CA THR A 633 -10.16 -2.37 -2.06
C THR A 633 -11.55 -2.93 -2.16
N GLN A 634 -12.47 -2.42 -1.34
CA GLN A 634 -13.90 -2.65 -1.52
C GLN A 634 -14.41 -1.60 -2.52
N VAL A 635 -14.82 -2.06 -3.70
CA VAL A 635 -15.51 -1.26 -4.71
C VAL A 635 -17.00 -1.34 -4.37
N ALA A 636 -17.64 -0.20 -4.15
CA ALA A 636 -18.99 -0.12 -3.59
C ALA A 636 -20.14 -0.33 -4.59
N GLN A 637 -19.86 -0.54 -5.88
CA GLN A 637 -20.91 -0.70 -6.90
C GLN A 637 -20.43 -1.55 -8.07
N ILE A 638 -21.03 -2.72 -8.19
CA ILE A 638 -20.98 -3.62 -9.34
C ILE A 638 -22.01 -3.16 -10.37
#